data_AF-A0A4V2SWX3-F1
#
_entry.id   AF-A0A4V2SWX3-F1
#
_cell.length_a   1.000
_cell.length_b   1.000
_cell.length_c   1.000
_cell.angle_alpha   90.00
_cell.angle_beta   90.00
_cell.angle_gamma   90.00
#
_symmetry.space_group_name_H-M   'P 1'
#
loop_
_entity.id
_entity.type
_entity.pdbx_description
1 polymer ?
#
loop_
_entity_poly.entity_id
_entity_poly.type
_entity_poly.pdbx_seq_one_letter_code
_entity_poly.pdbx_strand_id
1 'polypeptide(L)'
;MQLLVFLLKKIDLVWQRSWIHRGLERFIALARQSVTGRFVGDDPYGRMERLATDSQFLRLWRLITAPLVLLRRRWLDLFLPTADTSLVGNIVRHLAVPEGWQLAGISRAGVALVIGWLHAKIPLITTGHAPWNLSTVLLPLLIIAALYTFRTCTSTVAEVAAQSWIARGVAALFRDHDSEVAAGAAGGVGTTGTVGAARAPGAVTSPYPVAPALSPVAEKLMFLLLFGLGAGLGFLASRYGDVATVALLLALVALQLLIFRPALGLIGIAAFSPIDWFLRLQLPASVAAIWDKGLFVLMIAAIGAHWLTRRDFRWRGHPLFVALTAFNIIMITLFLIDHTYPRISVPFEGLRVVIQHTFWFYLAIQLLERPAQSRRFLIFFALIATGIAAFGVYQYIIKVPMPENWVDKAESITTRAFSIVQSPNVLGSLLVLTTPIALGLTYQSHRWQRWFFLACAGVMAACMVVTFSRGAWLGLGIAIVLFSLLQDRRIIAILLIGALLLPAAAPSVADRVSYLLSPSYFASSAKGGRIDRWNLALEKVQQHPMTGIGLGQFGGAAAERNAIYFSHKTLYTDNYYLKTAAETGLVGLFSLLGLILATIRFSIGSALHTARRYRPLAAGVACGIIGVALHNAVENVFEVPMMVISFWFCVALLGALRRRGEE
;
A
#
# COMPACT_ATOMS: atom_id res chain seq x y z
N MET A 1 -21.24 2.08 -31.94
CA MET A 1 -21.66 1.83 -30.53
C MET A 1 -22.90 0.93 -30.45
N GLN A 2 -23.99 1.22 -31.17
CA GLN A 2 -25.21 0.37 -31.16
C GLN A 2 -24.97 -1.07 -31.65
N LEU A 3 -24.14 -1.27 -32.67
CA LEU A 3 -23.74 -2.61 -33.15
C LEU A 3 -23.01 -3.43 -32.08
N LEU A 4 -22.12 -2.80 -31.31
CA LEU A 4 -21.39 -3.44 -30.21
C LEU A 4 -22.34 -3.86 -29.09
N VAL A 5 -23.30 -2.99 -28.73
CA VAL A 5 -24.33 -3.31 -27.73
C VAL A 5 -25.24 -4.45 -28.20
N PHE A 6 -25.59 -4.48 -29.49
CA PHE A 6 -26.36 -5.57 -30.08
C PHE A 6 -25.60 -6.91 -30.06
N LEU A 7 -24.32 -6.90 -30.46
CA LEU A 7 -23.45 -8.08 -30.39
C LEU A 7 -23.29 -8.59 -28.96
N LEU A 8 -23.04 -7.69 -27.99
CA LEU A 8 -22.93 -8.04 -26.58
C LEU A 8 -24.24 -8.65 -26.03
N LYS A 9 -25.41 -8.13 -26.43
CA LYS A 9 -26.71 -8.72 -26.07
C LYS A 9 -26.91 -10.12 -26.64
N LYS A 10 -26.52 -10.36 -27.90
CA LYS A 10 -26.58 -11.70 -28.49
C LYS A 10 -25.63 -12.69 -27.80
N ILE A 11 -24.40 -12.26 -27.51
CA ILE A 11 -23.43 -13.08 -26.77
C ILE A 11 -23.98 -13.42 -25.37
N ASP A 12 -24.60 -12.46 -24.68
CA ASP A 12 -25.20 -12.68 -23.36
C ASP A 12 -26.34 -13.71 -23.42
N LEU A 13 -27.20 -13.65 -24.43
CA LEU A 13 -28.25 -14.65 -24.66
C LEU A 13 -27.69 -16.06 -24.92
N VAL A 14 -26.63 -16.15 -25.74
CA VAL A 14 -25.95 -17.43 -26.03
C VAL A 14 -25.29 -17.98 -24.77
N TRP A 15 -24.62 -17.12 -23.99
CA TRP A 15 -23.98 -17.49 -22.72
C TRP A 15 -25.00 -18.00 -21.71
N GLN A 16 -26.10 -17.29 -21.49
CA GLN A 16 -27.15 -17.68 -20.54
C GLN A 16 -27.80 -19.02 -20.91
N ARG A 17 -27.89 -19.34 -22.20
CA ARG A 17 -28.43 -20.62 -22.68
C ARG A 17 -27.41 -21.76 -22.70
N SER A 18 -26.12 -21.46 -22.54
CA SER A 18 -25.06 -22.47 -22.60
C SER A 18 -25.19 -23.49 -21.46
N TRP A 19 -24.83 -24.75 -21.73
CA TRP A 19 -24.76 -25.80 -20.71
C TRP A 19 -23.70 -25.48 -19.64
N ILE A 20 -22.63 -24.79 -20.04
CA ILE A 20 -21.55 -24.31 -19.15
C ILE A 20 -22.11 -23.34 -18.11
N HIS A 21 -22.88 -22.34 -18.53
CA HIS A 21 -23.49 -21.37 -17.60
C HIS A 21 -24.42 -22.04 -16.59
N ARG A 22 -25.29 -22.95 -17.04
CA ARG A 22 -26.19 -23.71 -16.16
C ARG A 22 -25.44 -24.64 -15.19
N GLY A 23 -24.36 -25.27 -15.65
CA GLY A 23 -23.49 -26.10 -14.80
C GLY A 23 -22.79 -25.28 -13.72
N LEU A 24 -22.26 -24.11 -14.10
CA LEU A 24 -21.60 -23.18 -13.18
C LEU A 24 -22.56 -22.68 -12.09
N GLU A 25 -23.79 -22.32 -12.46
CA GLU A 25 -24.83 -21.89 -11.51
C GLU A 25 -25.16 -22.97 -10.47
N ARG A 26 -25.35 -24.22 -10.91
CA ARG A 26 -25.63 -25.35 -10.02
C ARG A 26 -24.46 -25.60 -9.06
N PHE A 27 -23.23 -25.60 -9.56
CA PHE A 27 -22.04 -25.79 -8.74
C PHE A 27 -21.91 -24.72 -7.66
N ILE A 28 -22.12 -23.44 -8.01
CA ILE A 28 -22.03 -22.32 -7.06
C ILE A 28 -23.12 -22.40 -5.99
N ALA A 29 -24.36 -22.75 -6.37
CA ALA A 29 -25.46 -22.90 -5.44
C ALA A 29 -25.17 -24.00 -4.39
N LEU A 30 -24.68 -25.15 -4.84
CA LEU A 30 -24.25 -26.25 -3.97
C LEU A 30 -23.06 -25.86 -3.10
N ALA A 31 -22.05 -25.22 -3.68
CA ALA A 31 -20.87 -24.77 -2.96
C ALA A 31 -21.23 -23.80 -1.83
N ARG A 32 -22.21 -22.92 -2.03
CA ARG A 32 -22.67 -21.95 -1.02
C ARG A 32 -23.45 -22.60 0.13
N GLN A 33 -24.19 -23.67 -0.15
CA GLN A 33 -24.96 -24.41 0.87
C GLN A 33 -24.08 -25.40 1.66
N SER A 34 -22.90 -25.74 1.14
CA SER A 34 -21.97 -26.64 1.81
C SER A 34 -21.49 -26.10 3.17
N VAL A 35 -21.04 -27.00 4.06
CA VAL A 35 -20.43 -26.62 5.35
C VAL A 35 -19.22 -25.71 5.11
N THR A 36 -18.42 -26.01 4.10
CA THR A 36 -17.27 -25.19 3.67
C THR A 36 -17.71 -23.81 3.17
N GLY A 37 -18.78 -23.75 2.37
CA GLY A 37 -19.34 -22.49 1.88
C GLY A 37 -19.82 -21.57 3.01
N ARG A 38 -20.51 -22.14 4.01
CA ARG A 38 -20.93 -21.40 5.22
C ARG A 38 -19.73 -20.99 6.06
N PHE A 39 -18.80 -21.91 6.32
CA PHE A 39 -17.58 -21.64 7.08
C PHE A 39 -16.73 -20.53 6.45
N VAL A 40 -16.62 -20.47 5.13
CA VAL A 40 -15.84 -19.44 4.42
C VAL A 40 -16.64 -18.15 4.30
N GLY A 41 -17.95 -18.24 4.07
CA GLY A 41 -18.82 -17.11 3.80
C GLY A 41 -19.13 -16.24 5.00
N ASP A 42 -19.12 -16.76 6.24
CA ASP A 42 -19.54 -16.00 7.42
C ASP A 42 -18.86 -14.64 7.57
N ASP A 43 -19.64 -13.64 8.03
CA ASP A 43 -19.15 -12.31 8.34
C ASP A 43 -17.93 -12.35 9.28
N PRO A 44 -16.75 -11.88 8.84
CA PRO A 44 -15.52 -12.04 9.60
C PRO A 44 -15.52 -11.20 10.89
N TYR A 45 -16.13 -10.02 10.89
CA TYR A 45 -16.23 -9.17 12.09
C TYR A 45 -17.22 -9.73 13.11
N GLY A 46 -18.40 -10.18 12.67
CA GLY A 46 -19.32 -10.88 13.57
C GLY A 46 -18.72 -12.15 14.19
N ARG A 47 -17.87 -12.89 13.47
CA ARG A 47 -17.12 -14.02 14.05
C ARG A 47 -16.09 -13.56 15.09
N MET A 48 -15.34 -12.50 14.80
CA MET A 48 -14.38 -11.94 15.74
C MET A 48 -15.07 -11.50 17.04
N GLU A 49 -16.23 -10.84 16.95
CA GLU A 49 -17.02 -10.41 18.10
C GLU A 49 -17.49 -11.60 18.95
N ARG A 50 -18.04 -12.65 18.33
CA ARG A 50 -18.42 -13.89 19.03
C ARG A 50 -17.25 -14.57 19.74
N LEU A 51 -16.10 -14.67 19.06
CA LEU A 51 -14.88 -15.21 19.69
C LEU A 51 -14.40 -14.31 20.84
N ALA A 52 -14.60 -12.99 20.72
CA ALA A 52 -14.17 -12.04 21.73
C ALA A 52 -15.01 -12.08 23.01
N THR A 53 -16.32 -12.35 22.92
CA THR A 53 -17.19 -12.50 24.09
C THR A 53 -16.87 -13.76 24.88
N ASP A 54 -16.52 -14.84 24.18
CA ASP A 54 -16.40 -16.15 24.82
C ASP A 54 -14.99 -16.42 25.35
N SER A 55 -13.97 -15.74 24.81
CA SER A 55 -12.56 -15.97 25.12
C SER A 55 -12.17 -15.64 26.56
N GLN A 56 -11.68 -16.65 27.29
CA GLN A 56 -11.02 -16.47 28.59
C GLN A 56 -9.71 -15.68 28.46
N PHE A 57 -8.97 -15.89 27.37
CA PHE A 57 -7.73 -15.16 27.10
C PHE A 57 -7.96 -13.64 27.01
N LEU A 58 -9.00 -13.20 26.30
CA LEU A 58 -9.30 -11.77 26.20
C LEU A 58 -9.78 -11.17 27.54
N ARG A 59 -10.42 -11.96 28.40
CA ARG A 59 -10.73 -11.54 29.78
C ARG A 59 -9.46 -11.34 30.60
N LEU A 60 -8.52 -12.27 30.56
CA LEU A 60 -7.20 -12.14 31.22
C LEU A 60 -6.41 -10.95 30.66
N TRP A 61 -6.39 -10.77 29.34
CA TRP A 61 -5.71 -9.65 28.70
C TRP A 61 -6.28 -8.29 29.13
N ARG A 62 -7.59 -8.19 29.33
CA ARG A 62 -8.22 -6.98 29.89
C ARG A 62 -7.78 -6.68 31.32
N LEU A 63 -7.55 -7.71 32.15
CA LEU A 63 -7.01 -7.52 33.50
C LEU A 63 -5.59 -6.94 33.47
N ILE A 64 -4.75 -7.43 32.54
CA ILE A 64 -3.36 -6.95 32.37
C ILE A 64 -3.33 -5.52 31.79
N THR A 65 -4.26 -5.19 30.87
CA THR A 65 -4.26 -3.89 30.18
C THR A 65 -5.03 -2.79 30.91
N ALA A 66 -5.97 -3.11 31.80
CA ALA A 66 -6.74 -2.12 32.55
C ALA A 66 -5.88 -1.13 33.35
N PRO A 67 -4.80 -1.55 34.07
CA PRO A 67 -3.90 -0.62 34.74
C PRO A 67 -3.24 0.38 33.78
N LEU A 68 -2.82 -0.06 32.59
CA LEU A 68 -2.21 0.80 31.57
C LEU A 68 -3.21 1.84 31.06
N VAL A 69 -4.48 1.45 30.86
CA VAL A 69 -5.55 2.37 30.44
C VAL A 69 -5.84 3.41 31.53
N LEU A 70 -5.85 3.01 32.81
CA LEU A 70 -6.03 3.93 33.93
C LEU A 70 -4.85 4.91 34.07
N LEU A 71 -3.62 4.42 33.98
CA LEU A 71 -2.41 5.24 34.05
C LEU A 71 -2.39 6.28 32.92
N ARG A 72 -2.77 5.86 31.71
CA ARG A 72 -2.94 6.76 30.56
C ARG A 72 -4.00 7.83 30.79
N ARG A 73 -5.16 7.48 31.38
CA ARG A 73 -6.21 8.47 31.69
C ARG A 73 -5.71 9.51 32.69
N ARG A 74 -5.05 9.07 33.76
CA ARG A 74 -4.41 9.98 34.74
C ARG A 74 -3.37 10.89 34.08
N TRP A 75 -2.54 10.33 33.20
CA TRP A 75 -1.59 11.12 32.41
C TRP A 75 -2.28 12.20 31.58
N LEU A 76 -3.35 11.85 30.86
CA LEU A 76 -4.14 12.81 30.07
C LEU A 76 -4.76 13.91 30.94
N ASP A 77 -5.25 13.56 32.13
CA ASP A 77 -5.87 14.50 33.06
C ASP A 77 -4.84 15.49 33.65
N LEU A 78 -3.59 15.06 33.83
CA LEU A 78 -2.48 15.92 34.25
C LEU A 78 -1.95 16.80 33.10
N PHE A 79 -1.78 16.20 31.92
CA PHE A 79 -1.08 16.80 30.78
C PHE A 79 -1.93 17.77 29.98
N LEU A 80 -3.20 17.44 29.70
CA LEU A 80 -4.04 18.28 28.81
C LEU A 80 -4.26 19.70 29.37
N PRO A 81 -4.58 19.91 30.66
CA PRO A 81 -4.78 21.26 31.19
C PRO A 81 -3.50 22.12 31.18
N THR A 82 -2.33 21.52 31.42
CA THR A 82 -1.03 22.22 31.36
C THR A 82 -0.61 22.51 29.91
N ALA A 83 -0.91 21.61 28.98
CA ALA A 83 -0.73 21.86 27.54
C ALA A 83 -1.70 22.92 27.00
N ASP A 84 -2.92 23.01 27.54
CA ASP A 84 -3.93 24.01 27.17
C ASP A 84 -3.59 25.43 27.62
N THR A 85 -2.82 25.56 28.69
CA THR A 85 -2.45 26.85 29.30
C THR A 85 -1.02 27.31 29.00
N SER A 86 -0.14 26.41 28.56
CA SER A 86 1.26 26.77 28.27
C SER A 86 1.44 27.47 26.91
N LEU A 87 2.37 28.42 26.87
CA LEU A 87 2.76 29.12 25.64
C LEU A 87 3.26 28.15 24.56
N VAL A 88 4.08 27.18 24.96
CA VAL A 88 4.61 26.13 24.08
C VAL A 88 3.48 25.23 23.60
N GLY A 89 2.55 24.85 24.48
CA GLY A 89 1.37 24.06 24.12
C GLY A 89 0.47 24.75 23.12
N ASN A 90 0.30 26.08 23.20
CA ASN A 90 -0.44 26.87 22.20
C ASN A 90 0.26 26.91 20.84
N ILE A 91 1.59 27.08 20.79
CA ILE A 91 2.37 27.02 19.53
C ILE A 91 2.27 25.62 18.92
N VAL A 92 2.47 24.58 19.73
CA VAL A 92 2.39 23.18 19.29
C VAL A 92 0.97 22.84 18.81
N ARG A 93 -0.09 23.25 19.51
CA ARG A 93 -1.48 23.03 19.09
C ARG A 93 -1.79 23.72 17.77
N HIS A 94 -1.30 24.93 17.56
CA HIS A 94 -1.48 25.66 16.31
C HIS A 94 -0.75 24.96 15.15
N LEU A 95 0.47 24.46 15.37
CA LEU A 95 1.20 23.64 14.40
C LEU A 95 0.59 22.24 14.20
N ALA A 96 -0.08 21.70 15.21
CA ALA A 96 -0.67 20.36 15.22
C ALA A 96 -1.98 20.22 14.45
N VAL A 97 -2.64 21.35 14.13
CA VAL A 97 -3.91 21.38 13.39
C VAL A 97 -3.72 22.11 12.06
N PRO A 98 -3.33 21.39 10.98
CA PRO A 98 -3.13 21.97 9.65
C PRO A 98 -4.37 22.66 9.07
N GLU A 99 -5.56 22.20 9.44
CA GLU A 99 -6.82 22.76 8.93
C GLU A 99 -7.19 24.11 9.54
N GLY A 100 -6.55 24.49 10.66
CA GLY A 100 -6.65 25.82 11.24
C GLY A 100 -5.56 26.78 10.73
N TRP A 101 -4.65 26.34 9.85
CA TRP A 101 -3.57 27.20 9.37
C TRP A 101 -4.13 28.27 8.45
N GLN A 102 -4.23 29.48 8.98
CA GLN A 102 -4.56 30.67 8.20
C GLN A 102 -3.39 31.02 7.29
N LEU A 103 -3.68 31.34 6.02
CA LEU A 103 -2.67 31.76 5.05
C LEU A 103 -1.87 32.97 5.53
N ALA A 104 -2.52 33.90 6.25
CA ALA A 104 -1.85 34.99 6.94
C ALA A 104 -0.79 34.51 7.96
N GLY A 105 -1.08 33.48 8.76
CA GLY A 105 -0.11 32.92 9.71
C GLY A 105 1.06 32.23 9.03
N ILE A 106 0.78 31.46 7.97
CA ILE A 106 1.81 30.79 7.16
C ILE A 106 2.69 31.79 6.42
N SER A 107 2.12 32.88 5.90
CA SER A 107 2.87 33.92 5.21
C SER A 107 3.93 34.53 6.14
N ARG A 108 3.56 34.86 7.37
CA ARG A 108 4.48 35.42 8.39
C ARG A 108 5.55 34.40 8.78
N ALA A 109 5.15 33.15 8.99
CA ALA A 109 6.05 32.05 9.31
C ALA A 109 7.07 31.76 8.19
N GLY A 110 6.59 31.68 6.94
CA GLY A 110 7.44 31.45 5.78
C GLY A 110 8.37 32.63 5.48
N VAL A 111 7.91 33.87 5.67
CA VAL A 111 8.74 35.07 5.52
C VAL A 111 9.86 35.08 6.55
N ALA A 112 9.59 34.73 7.81
CA ALA A 112 10.62 34.63 8.86
C ALA A 112 11.73 33.65 8.47
N LEU A 113 11.33 32.47 7.96
CA LEU A 113 12.25 31.39 7.57
C LEU A 113 13.10 31.79 6.36
N VAL A 114 12.52 32.45 5.36
CA VAL A 114 13.25 32.94 4.18
C VAL A 114 14.21 34.07 4.54
N ILE A 115 13.79 35.03 5.39
CA ILE A 115 14.67 36.11 5.84
C ILE A 115 15.84 35.54 6.63
N GLY A 116 15.61 34.57 7.52
CA GLY A 116 16.68 33.88 8.24
C GLY A 116 17.68 33.22 7.28
N TRP A 117 17.16 32.49 6.29
CA TRP A 117 17.99 31.84 5.27
C TRP A 117 18.84 32.82 4.47
N LEU A 118 18.24 33.93 4.01
CA LEU A 118 18.95 34.99 3.30
C LEU A 118 19.99 35.68 4.18
N HIS A 119 19.65 35.96 5.44
CA HIS A 119 20.54 36.63 6.39
C HIS A 119 21.82 35.81 6.65
N ALA A 120 21.72 34.48 6.68
CA ALA A 120 22.90 33.62 6.83
C ALA A 120 23.69 33.47 5.51
N LYS A 121 23.01 33.46 4.35
CA LYS A 121 23.63 33.12 3.06
C LYS A 121 24.24 34.32 2.34
N ILE A 122 23.64 35.51 2.44
CA ILE A 122 24.13 36.73 1.78
C ILE A 122 25.58 37.05 2.19
N PRO A 123 25.96 37.06 3.48
CA PRO A 123 27.35 37.35 3.89
C PRO A 123 28.38 36.35 3.31
N LEU A 124 28.00 35.08 3.19
CA LEU A 124 28.86 34.01 2.66
C LEU A 124 29.05 34.11 1.15
N ILE A 125 28.02 34.57 0.44
CA ILE A 125 28.09 34.86 -0.99
C ILE A 125 28.95 36.12 -1.24
N THR A 126 28.74 37.19 -0.47
CA THR A 126 29.50 38.45 -0.62
C THR A 126 30.97 38.32 -0.27
N THR A 127 31.34 37.33 0.55
CA THR A 127 32.74 37.02 0.92
C THR A 127 33.37 35.95 0.02
N GLY A 128 32.71 35.52 -1.06
CA GLY A 128 33.25 34.57 -2.04
C GLY A 128 33.26 33.09 -1.60
N HIS A 129 32.64 32.76 -0.46
CA HIS A 129 32.60 31.41 0.08
C HIS A 129 31.42 30.57 -0.46
N ALA A 130 30.52 31.16 -1.25
CA ALA A 130 29.42 30.49 -1.93
C ALA A 130 29.09 31.15 -3.29
N PRO A 131 28.77 30.39 -4.35
CA PRO A 131 28.47 30.94 -5.68
C PRO A 131 27.07 31.58 -5.76
N TRP A 132 26.94 32.61 -6.62
CA TRP A 132 25.65 33.12 -7.07
C TRP A 132 25.03 32.16 -8.09
N ASN A 133 23.89 31.57 -7.75
CA ASN A 133 23.12 30.70 -8.64
C ASN A 133 21.73 31.30 -8.86
N LEU A 134 21.07 30.94 -9.96
CA LEU A 134 19.72 31.46 -10.25
C LEU A 134 18.72 31.11 -9.12
N SER A 135 18.87 29.93 -8.53
CA SER A 135 18.08 29.46 -7.38
C SER A 135 18.29 30.28 -6.10
N THR A 136 19.45 30.91 -5.90
CA THR A 136 19.75 31.66 -4.66
C THR A 136 19.02 32.98 -4.57
N VAL A 137 18.55 33.53 -5.69
CA VAL A 137 17.92 34.85 -5.78
C VAL A 137 16.45 34.73 -6.15
N LEU A 138 16.13 33.96 -7.20
CA LEU A 138 14.75 33.84 -7.69
C LEU A 138 13.84 33.05 -6.75
N LEU A 139 14.34 31.98 -6.11
CA LEU A 139 13.51 31.15 -5.25
C LEU A 139 13.05 31.91 -3.98
N PRO A 140 13.93 32.61 -3.23
CA PRO A 140 13.50 33.46 -2.13
C PRO A 140 12.57 34.59 -2.56
N LEU A 141 12.84 35.25 -3.70
CA LEU A 141 11.98 36.32 -4.23
C LEU A 141 10.59 35.81 -4.62
N LEU A 142 10.50 34.66 -5.28
CA LEU A 142 9.23 34.02 -5.64
C LEU A 142 8.46 33.58 -4.40
N ILE A 143 9.14 33.02 -3.39
CA ILE A 143 8.52 32.63 -2.13
C ILE A 143 8.06 33.87 -1.37
N ILE A 144 8.86 34.93 -1.26
CA ILE A 144 8.47 36.19 -0.61
C ILE A 144 7.29 36.82 -1.34
N ALA A 145 7.30 36.88 -2.68
CA ALA A 145 6.21 37.41 -3.47
C ALA A 145 4.92 36.60 -3.27
N ALA A 146 5.00 35.27 -3.32
CA ALA A 146 3.87 34.38 -3.06
C ALA A 146 3.32 34.59 -1.64
N LEU A 147 4.18 34.57 -0.61
CA LEU A 147 3.78 34.75 0.79
C LEU A 147 3.23 36.15 1.05
N TYR A 148 3.78 37.20 0.44
CA TYR A 148 3.26 38.56 0.53
C TYR A 148 1.85 38.67 -0.06
N THR A 149 1.62 38.01 -1.21
CA THR A 149 0.29 37.92 -1.84
C THR A 149 -0.73 37.23 -0.94
N PHE A 150 -0.30 36.28 -0.10
CA PHE A 150 -1.15 35.55 0.85
C PHE A 150 -1.26 36.20 2.24
N ARG A 151 -0.52 37.28 2.54
CA ARG A 151 -0.45 37.90 3.88
C ARG A 151 -1.78 38.45 4.38
N THR A 152 -2.63 38.92 3.47
CA THR A 152 -3.94 39.50 3.76
C THR A 152 -5.07 38.47 3.68
N CYS A 153 -4.77 37.21 3.34
CA CYS A 153 -5.76 36.17 3.18
C CYS A 153 -6.10 35.51 4.52
N THR A 154 -7.34 35.68 4.99
CA THR A 154 -7.85 35.07 6.22
C THR A 154 -8.34 33.64 6.03
N SER A 155 -8.38 33.16 4.79
CA SER A 155 -8.78 31.79 4.47
C SER A 155 -7.75 30.78 4.94
N THR A 156 -8.23 29.57 5.21
CA THR A 156 -7.38 28.44 5.59
C THR A 156 -6.71 27.84 4.36
N VAL A 157 -5.56 27.17 4.53
CA VAL A 157 -4.92 26.40 3.45
C VAL A 157 -5.88 25.39 2.85
N ALA A 158 -6.70 24.76 3.69
CA ALA A 158 -7.69 23.78 3.27
C ALA A 158 -8.75 24.40 2.34
N GLU A 159 -9.23 25.60 2.66
CA GLU A 159 -10.21 26.32 1.82
C GLU A 159 -9.63 26.71 0.45
N VAL A 160 -8.43 27.29 0.42
CA VAL A 160 -7.78 27.66 -0.85
C VAL A 160 -7.41 26.44 -1.66
N ALA A 161 -6.90 25.40 -1.00
CA ALA A 161 -6.63 24.12 -1.65
C ALA A 161 -7.92 23.55 -2.25
N ALA A 162 -9.01 23.47 -1.50
CA ALA A 162 -10.29 22.94 -1.98
C ALA A 162 -10.89 23.74 -3.16
N GLN A 163 -10.65 25.05 -3.20
CA GLN A 163 -11.11 25.93 -4.27
C GLN A 163 -10.17 25.98 -5.48
N SER A 164 -8.95 25.43 -5.37
CA SER A 164 -7.98 25.40 -6.47
C SER A 164 -8.51 24.63 -7.67
N TRP A 165 -8.14 25.04 -8.88
CA TRP A 165 -8.55 24.36 -10.11
C TRP A 165 -8.01 22.91 -10.15
N ILE A 166 -6.80 22.68 -9.61
CA ILE A 166 -6.19 21.35 -9.45
C ILE A 166 -7.04 20.50 -8.51
N ALA A 167 -7.39 21.01 -7.32
CA ALA A 167 -8.22 20.25 -6.40
C ALA A 167 -9.63 20.01 -6.94
N ARG A 168 -10.20 20.94 -7.72
CA ARG A 168 -11.48 20.71 -8.40
C ARG A 168 -11.38 19.60 -9.47
N GLY A 169 -10.29 19.58 -10.23
CA GLY A 169 -10.00 18.52 -11.22
C GLY A 169 -9.75 17.16 -10.57
N VAL A 170 -8.94 17.12 -9.52
CA VAL A 170 -8.67 15.93 -8.71
C VAL A 170 -9.96 15.47 -8.01
N ALA A 171 -10.69 16.35 -7.34
CA ALA A 171 -11.96 16.02 -6.68
C ALA A 171 -13.01 15.51 -7.67
N ALA A 172 -13.02 15.96 -8.92
CA ALA A 172 -13.86 15.38 -9.96
C ALA A 172 -13.57 13.89 -10.24
N LEU A 173 -12.32 13.44 -10.08
CA LEU A 173 -11.94 12.03 -10.18
C LEU A 173 -12.39 11.20 -8.96
N PHE A 174 -12.62 11.84 -7.81
CA PHE A 174 -12.93 11.18 -6.54
C PHE A 174 -14.37 11.36 -6.04
N ARG A 175 -15.18 12.24 -6.66
CA ARG A 175 -16.58 12.53 -6.29
C ARG A 175 -17.47 11.29 -6.38
N ASP A 176 -18.38 11.16 -5.42
CA ASP A 176 -19.24 9.99 -5.24
C ASP A 176 -20.63 10.18 -5.86
N HIS A 177 -21.24 9.07 -6.29
CA HIS A 177 -22.51 8.98 -7.03
C HIS A 177 -23.69 9.74 -6.40
N ASP A 178 -23.82 9.73 -5.08
CA ASP A 178 -24.97 10.34 -4.40
C ASP A 178 -24.83 11.86 -4.21
N SER A 179 -23.64 12.44 -4.41
CA SER A 179 -23.44 13.89 -4.35
C SER A 179 -24.09 14.62 -5.54
N GLU A 180 -24.28 13.95 -6.68
CA GLU A 180 -25.03 14.49 -7.83
C GLU A 180 -26.56 14.41 -7.61
N VAL A 181 -27.04 13.37 -6.92
CA VAL A 181 -28.47 13.21 -6.61
C VAL A 181 -28.89 14.19 -5.50
N ALA A 182 -28.06 14.35 -4.46
CA ALA A 182 -28.31 15.31 -3.40
C ALA A 182 -28.17 16.77 -3.88
N ALA A 183 -27.20 17.07 -4.76
CA ALA A 183 -27.06 18.41 -5.35
C ALA A 183 -28.15 18.71 -6.38
N GLY A 184 -28.60 17.71 -7.14
CA GLY A 184 -29.71 17.84 -8.09
C GLY A 184 -31.07 18.07 -7.41
N ALA A 185 -31.27 17.55 -6.20
CA ALA A 185 -32.47 17.80 -5.40
C ALA A 185 -32.49 19.18 -4.72
N ALA A 186 -31.33 19.82 -4.55
CA ALA A 186 -31.19 21.13 -3.91
C ALA A 186 -31.16 22.32 -4.89
N GLY A 187 -31.16 22.07 -6.20
CA GLY A 187 -30.94 23.06 -7.26
C GLY A 187 -32.18 23.84 -7.70
N GLY A 188 -33.02 24.30 -6.76
CA GLY A 188 -34.30 24.94 -7.07
C GLY A 188 -34.67 26.13 -6.20
N VAL A 189 -33.78 27.12 -5.98
CA VAL A 189 -34.18 28.48 -5.56
C VAL A 189 -33.20 29.51 -6.14
N GLY A 190 -33.75 30.56 -6.75
CA GLY A 190 -33.06 31.58 -7.54
C GLY A 190 -32.26 32.63 -6.75
N THR A 191 -31.48 33.35 -7.55
CA THR A 191 -30.56 34.46 -7.26
C THR A 191 -31.23 35.70 -6.66
N THR A 192 -30.60 36.30 -5.63
CA THR A 192 -30.18 37.73 -5.50
C THR A 192 -29.85 38.06 -4.03
N GLY A 193 -28.73 38.76 -3.77
CA GLY A 193 -28.56 39.52 -2.51
C GLY A 193 -27.22 39.35 -1.75
N THR A 194 -26.39 40.40 -1.83
CA THR A 194 -25.47 40.94 -0.80
C THR A 194 -24.39 40.07 -0.16
N VAL A 195 -23.16 40.58 -0.27
CA VAL A 195 -21.93 40.19 0.43
C VAL A 195 -22.16 40.11 1.94
N GLY A 196 -22.23 38.89 2.45
CA GLY A 196 -22.17 38.55 3.86
C GLY A 196 -21.62 37.14 3.97
N ALA A 197 -20.68 36.90 4.90
CA ALA A 197 -19.97 35.65 5.08
C ALA A 197 -20.92 34.48 5.43
N ALA A 198 -21.59 33.93 4.43
CA ALA A 198 -22.39 32.72 4.55
C ALA A 198 -21.47 31.51 4.35
N ARG A 199 -21.26 30.75 5.43
CA ARG A 199 -20.69 29.40 5.38
C ARG A 199 -21.45 28.60 4.33
N ALA A 200 -20.75 28.11 3.30
CA ALA A 200 -21.32 27.28 2.26
C ALA A 200 -22.02 26.05 2.89
N PRO A 201 -23.27 25.74 2.50
CA PRO A 201 -23.94 24.53 2.96
C PRO A 201 -23.24 23.32 2.33
N GLY A 202 -22.58 22.52 3.16
CA GLY A 202 -21.76 21.39 2.73
C GLY A 202 -20.29 21.44 3.18
N ALA A 203 -19.92 22.36 4.08
CA ALA A 203 -18.63 22.30 4.75
C ALA A 203 -18.50 20.94 5.44
N VAL A 204 -17.65 20.06 4.89
CA VAL A 204 -17.19 18.84 5.53
C VAL A 204 -16.62 19.27 6.87
N THR A 205 -17.38 19.08 7.95
CA THR A 205 -16.91 19.35 9.30
C THR A 205 -15.72 18.44 9.51
N SER A 206 -14.52 19.02 9.47
CA SER A 206 -13.34 18.26 9.76
C SER A 206 -13.46 17.72 11.19
N PRO A 207 -13.17 16.44 11.42
CA PRO A 207 -13.09 15.90 12.78
C PRO A 207 -11.94 16.51 13.59
N TYR A 208 -11.06 17.31 12.98
CA TYR A 208 -9.95 17.93 13.68
C TYR A 208 -10.34 19.34 14.18
N PRO A 209 -10.11 19.64 15.47
CA PRO A 209 -10.51 20.90 16.09
C PRO A 209 -9.77 22.09 15.46
N VAL A 210 -10.45 23.19 15.15
CA VAL A 210 -9.82 24.43 14.64
C VAL A 210 -8.94 25.04 15.74
N ALA A 211 -7.66 25.31 15.44
CA ALA A 211 -6.76 25.90 16.42
C ALA A 211 -7.16 27.36 16.75
N PRO A 212 -7.16 27.76 18.02
CA PRO A 212 -7.36 29.15 18.41
C PRO A 212 -6.20 30.04 17.91
N ALA A 213 -6.44 31.34 17.80
CA ALA A 213 -5.42 32.32 17.42
C ALA A 213 -4.26 32.30 18.44
N LEU A 214 -3.02 32.41 17.93
CA LEU A 214 -1.83 32.52 18.77
C LEU A 214 -1.90 33.80 19.61
N SER A 215 -1.46 33.73 20.87
CA SER A 215 -1.24 34.95 21.66
C SER A 215 -0.13 35.79 21.02
N PRO A 216 -0.12 37.13 21.20
CA PRO A 216 0.90 38.00 20.60
C PRO A 216 2.34 37.62 20.98
N VAL A 217 2.54 37.08 22.19
CA VAL A 217 3.84 36.59 22.67
C VAL A 217 4.21 35.29 21.96
N ALA A 218 3.27 34.36 21.80
CA ALA A 218 3.49 33.09 21.11
C ALA A 218 3.80 33.32 19.62
N GLU A 219 3.15 34.29 19.00
CA GLU A 219 3.40 34.67 17.60
C GLU A 219 4.85 35.19 17.41
N LYS A 220 5.30 36.11 18.27
CA LYS A 220 6.67 36.65 18.23
C LYS A 220 7.74 35.58 18.47
N LEU A 221 7.51 34.68 19.42
CA LEU A 221 8.42 33.57 19.70
C LEU A 221 8.47 32.56 18.55
N MET A 222 7.33 32.22 17.96
CA MET A 222 7.28 31.36 16.78
C MET A 222 8.04 31.99 15.60
N PHE A 223 7.90 33.30 15.39
CA PHE A 223 8.66 34.02 14.37
C PHE A 223 10.17 33.93 14.60
N LEU A 224 10.63 34.14 15.83
CA LEU A 224 12.05 34.12 16.18
C LEU A 224 12.67 32.71 16.03
N LEU A 225 11.92 31.67 16.40
CA LEU A 225 12.31 30.27 16.20
C LEU A 225 12.43 29.91 14.70
N LEU A 226 11.46 30.33 13.89
CA LEU A 226 11.47 30.06 12.44
C LEU A 226 12.57 30.84 11.72
N PHE A 227 12.86 32.07 12.17
CA PHE A 227 14.01 32.83 11.70
C PHE A 227 15.33 32.12 12.03
N GLY A 228 15.51 31.66 13.27
CA GLY A 228 16.70 30.90 13.68
C GLY A 228 16.86 29.59 12.90
N LEU A 229 15.76 28.86 12.67
CA LEU A 229 15.75 27.66 11.83
C LEU A 229 16.17 27.99 10.38
N GLY A 230 15.60 29.06 9.81
CA GLY A 230 15.95 29.55 8.49
C GLY A 230 17.43 29.89 8.36
N ALA A 231 17.99 30.59 9.36
CA ALA A 231 19.41 30.95 9.41
C ALA A 231 20.31 29.70 9.50
N GLY A 232 19.97 28.73 10.36
CA GLY A 232 20.70 27.46 10.44
C GLY A 232 20.68 26.67 9.13
N LEU A 233 19.53 26.66 8.43
CA LEU A 233 19.40 26.03 7.12
C LEU A 233 20.20 26.77 6.04
N GLY A 234 20.22 28.10 6.06
CA GLY A 234 21.06 28.91 5.16
C GLY A 234 22.54 28.60 5.31
N PHE A 235 23.00 28.45 6.56
CA PHE A 235 24.37 28.02 6.86
C PHE A 235 24.65 26.59 6.37
N LEU A 236 23.76 25.63 6.62
CA LEU A 236 23.92 24.26 6.12
C LEU A 236 23.93 24.19 4.59
N ALA A 237 23.11 25.00 3.92
CA ALA A 237 23.06 25.09 2.46
C ALA A 237 24.37 25.58 1.87
N SER A 238 25.01 26.56 2.52
CA SER A 238 26.33 27.03 2.10
C SER A 238 27.44 26.00 2.33
N ARG A 239 27.31 25.10 3.31
CA ARG A 239 28.34 24.12 3.65
C ARG A 239 28.22 22.81 2.88
N TYR A 240 27.00 22.35 2.62
CA TYR A 240 26.71 21.02 2.07
C TYR A 240 25.91 21.05 0.75
N GLY A 241 25.60 22.24 0.24
CA GLY A 241 24.85 22.44 -1.01
C GLY A 241 23.33 22.52 -0.82
N ASP A 242 22.67 23.26 -1.72
CA ASP A 242 21.24 23.58 -1.63
C ASP A 242 20.32 22.35 -1.64
N VAL A 243 20.72 21.29 -2.35
CA VAL A 243 19.93 20.04 -2.47
C VAL A 243 19.80 19.33 -1.12
N ALA A 244 20.89 19.24 -0.35
CA ALA A 244 20.88 18.59 0.97
C ALA A 244 20.01 19.34 1.97
N THR A 245 20.03 20.67 1.92
CA THR A 245 19.20 21.51 2.81
C THR A 245 17.73 21.46 2.45
N VAL A 246 17.38 21.46 1.16
CA VAL A 246 16.00 21.28 0.70
C VAL A 246 15.49 19.90 1.10
N ALA A 247 16.31 18.85 0.96
CA ALA A 247 15.96 17.50 1.40
C ALA A 247 15.73 17.43 2.93
N LEU A 248 16.58 18.08 3.72
CA LEU A 248 16.42 18.17 5.18
C LEU A 248 15.14 18.90 5.57
N LEU A 249 14.82 20.03 4.93
CA LEU A 249 13.58 20.77 5.12
C LEU A 249 12.36 19.91 4.81
N LEU A 250 12.35 19.23 3.67
CA LEU A 250 11.26 18.33 3.29
C LEU A 250 11.13 17.16 4.27
N ALA A 251 12.25 16.63 4.78
CA ALA A 251 12.24 15.57 5.78
C ALA A 251 11.66 16.06 7.12
N LEU A 252 12.00 17.26 7.59
CA LEU A 252 11.44 17.86 8.80
C LEU A 252 9.95 18.16 8.66
N VAL A 253 9.52 18.68 7.50
CA VAL A 253 8.10 18.89 7.20
C VAL A 253 7.35 17.55 7.16
N ALA A 254 7.92 16.53 6.50
CA ALA A 254 7.34 15.20 6.46
C ALA A 254 7.24 14.58 7.87
N LEU A 255 8.28 14.72 8.69
CA LEU A 255 8.29 14.29 10.09
C LEU A 255 7.15 14.92 10.88
N GLN A 256 7.01 16.24 10.79
CA GLN A 256 5.97 16.99 11.48
C GLN A 256 4.57 16.59 10.99
N LEU A 257 4.37 16.50 9.68
CA LEU A 257 3.11 16.05 9.08
C LEU A 257 2.74 14.63 9.50
N LEU A 258 3.71 13.72 9.59
CA LEU A 258 3.48 12.32 9.99
C LEU A 258 3.15 12.18 11.47
N ILE A 259 3.72 13.02 12.35
CA ILE A 259 3.36 13.04 13.77
C ILE A 259 1.90 13.48 13.94
N PHE A 260 1.45 14.50 13.21
CA PHE A 260 0.08 15.03 13.36
C PHE A 260 -0.98 14.31 12.52
N ARG A 261 -0.57 13.76 11.37
CA ARG A 261 -1.40 13.02 10.43
C ARG A 261 -0.70 11.72 10.03
N PRO A 262 -0.59 10.75 10.95
CA PRO A 262 0.11 9.49 10.69
C PRO A 262 -0.49 8.69 9.54
N ALA A 263 -1.77 8.92 9.20
CA ALA A 263 -2.39 8.35 8.01
C ALA A 263 -1.68 8.75 6.69
N LEU A 264 -0.96 9.87 6.63
CA LEU A 264 -0.14 10.23 5.46
C LEU A 264 1.02 9.25 5.25
N GLY A 265 1.49 8.57 6.30
CA GLY A 265 2.53 7.53 6.19
C GLY A 265 2.09 6.35 5.33
N LEU A 266 0.77 6.11 5.24
CA LEU A 266 0.19 5.11 4.35
C LEU A 266 0.40 5.44 2.86
N ILE A 267 0.68 6.70 2.51
CA ILE A 267 1.10 7.08 1.14
C ILE A 267 2.46 6.47 0.84
N GLY A 268 3.39 6.50 1.81
CA GLY A 268 4.70 5.86 1.69
C GLY A 268 4.61 4.34 1.48
N ILE A 269 3.60 3.71 2.11
CA ILE A 269 3.29 2.28 1.91
C ILE A 269 2.70 2.03 0.52
N ALA A 270 1.69 2.80 0.11
CA ALA A 270 1.05 2.65 -1.20
C ALA A 270 2.02 2.95 -2.37
N ALA A 271 2.94 3.89 -2.16
CA ALA A 271 3.95 4.29 -3.13
C ALA A 271 5.33 3.67 -2.84
N PHE A 272 5.38 2.56 -2.09
CA PHE A 272 6.64 1.95 -1.66
C PHE A 272 7.61 1.72 -2.83
N SER A 273 7.13 1.12 -3.92
CA SER A 273 7.97 0.77 -5.09
C SER A 273 8.62 1.98 -5.77
N PRO A 274 7.88 3.00 -6.22
CA PRO A 274 8.51 4.17 -6.85
C PRO A 274 9.37 4.97 -5.88
N ILE A 275 9.01 5.03 -4.59
CA ILE A 275 9.83 5.71 -3.57
C ILE A 275 11.15 4.96 -3.38
N ASP A 276 11.10 3.65 -3.14
CA ASP A 276 12.29 2.82 -2.95
C ASP A 276 13.22 2.88 -4.15
N TRP A 277 12.67 2.75 -5.36
CA TRP A 277 13.42 2.88 -6.61
C TRP A 277 14.10 4.25 -6.74
N PHE A 278 13.36 5.33 -6.51
CA PHE A 278 13.91 6.69 -6.58
C PHE A 278 15.00 6.93 -5.53
N LEU A 279 14.78 6.53 -4.28
CA LEU A 279 15.76 6.70 -3.21
C LEU A 279 17.04 5.90 -3.48
N ARG A 280 16.93 4.68 -4.04
CA ARG A 280 18.10 3.89 -4.43
C ARG A 280 18.89 4.48 -5.60
N LEU A 281 18.25 5.27 -6.47
CA LEU A 281 18.93 5.98 -7.56
C LEU A 281 19.66 7.22 -7.06
N GLN A 282 19.14 7.90 -6.04
CA GLN A 282 19.62 9.21 -5.61
C GLN A 282 20.52 9.18 -4.38
N LEU A 283 20.40 8.14 -3.54
CA LEU A 283 21.08 8.08 -2.25
C LEU A 283 22.06 6.90 -2.17
N PRO A 284 23.11 7.00 -1.32
CA PRO A 284 23.97 5.88 -1.00
C PRO A 284 23.16 4.66 -0.52
N ALA A 285 23.61 3.46 -0.88
CA ALA A 285 22.92 2.22 -0.56
C ALA A 285 22.61 2.05 0.94
N SER A 286 23.49 2.53 1.83
CA SER A 286 23.28 2.51 3.28
C SER A 286 22.09 3.35 3.73
N VAL A 287 21.89 4.52 3.13
CA VAL A 287 20.78 5.45 3.43
C VAL A 287 19.49 4.95 2.80
N ALA A 288 19.54 4.50 1.54
CA ALA A 288 18.40 3.91 0.87
C ALA A 288 17.96 2.57 1.50
N ALA A 289 18.80 1.89 2.29
CA ALA A 289 18.43 0.65 2.98
C ALA A 289 17.72 0.86 4.33
N ILE A 290 17.58 2.11 4.80
CA ILE A 290 16.98 2.43 6.11
C ILE A 290 15.72 3.29 6.03
N TRP A 291 15.33 3.79 4.85
CA TRP A 291 14.20 4.72 4.73
C TRP A 291 12.87 4.08 5.17
N ASP A 292 12.66 2.81 4.84
CA ASP A 292 11.45 2.04 5.17
C ASP A 292 11.36 1.82 6.68
N LYS A 293 12.49 1.48 7.33
CA LYS A 293 12.61 1.35 8.79
C LYS A 293 12.39 2.69 9.48
N GLY A 294 12.95 3.77 8.94
CA GLY A 294 12.75 5.12 9.44
C GLY A 294 11.28 5.54 9.40
N LEU A 295 10.60 5.29 8.27
CA LEU A 295 9.17 5.52 8.13
C LEU A 295 8.37 4.67 9.13
N PHE A 296 8.72 3.39 9.29
CA PHE A 296 8.07 2.47 10.22
C PHE A 296 8.16 2.96 11.67
N VAL A 297 9.37 3.30 12.14
CA VAL A 297 9.62 3.85 13.49
C VAL A 297 8.87 5.16 13.69
N LEU A 298 8.89 6.04 12.70
CA LEU A 298 8.18 7.31 12.75
C LEU A 298 6.66 7.11 12.88
N MET A 299 6.08 6.17 12.13
CA MET A 299 4.66 5.86 12.23
C MET A 299 4.29 5.24 13.57
N ILE A 300 5.14 4.38 14.15
CA ILE A 300 4.96 3.88 15.52
C ILE A 300 4.99 5.04 16.51
N ALA A 301 5.99 5.91 16.42
CA ALA A 301 6.11 7.07 17.30
C ALA A 301 4.90 8.00 17.19
N ALA A 302 4.38 8.23 15.98
CA ALA A 302 3.20 9.04 15.75
C ALA A 302 1.92 8.41 16.31
N ILE A 303 1.72 7.09 16.15
CA ILE A 303 0.61 6.37 16.79
C ILE A 303 0.75 6.41 18.31
N GLY A 304 1.95 6.22 18.85
CA GLY A 304 2.23 6.33 20.28
C GLY A 304 1.95 7.72 20.83
N ALA A 305 2.35 8.77 20.10
CA ALA A 305 2.04 10.16 20.44
C ALA A 305 0.53 10.41 20.43
N HIS A 306 -0.21 9.94 19.42
CA HIS A 306 -1.67 10.00 19.40
C HIS A 306 -2.31 9.24 20.56
N TRP A 307 -1.77 8.06 20.89
CA TRP A 307 -2.22 7.30 22.05
C TRP A 307 -1.95 8.04 23.37
N LEU A 308 -0.86 8.79 23.51
CA LEU A 308 -0.59 9.56 24.73
C LEU A 308 -1.34 10.89 24.84
N THR A 309 -1.85 11.43 23.72
CA THR A 309 -2.39 12.80 23.66
C THR A 309 -3.89 12.88 23.41
N ARG A 310 -4.51 11.87 22.78
CA ARG A 310 -5.92 11.93 22.36
C ARG A 310 -6.85 11.14 23.28
N ARG A 311 -7.81 11.80 23.95
CA ARG A 311 -8.77 11.09 24.84
C ARG A 311 -9.63 10.06 24.10
N ASP A 312 -9.97 10.32 22.85
CA ASP A 312 -10.81 9.50 21.97
C ASP A 312 -10.09 8.35 21.26
N PHE A 313 -8.77 8.20 21.44
CA PHE A 313 -8.02 7.13 20.79
C PHE A 313 -8.53 5.74 21.19
N ARG A 314 -8.82 4.91 20.20
CA ARG A 314 -9.23 3.51 20.37
C ARG A 314 -8.34 2.60 19.54
N TRP A 315 -7.83 1.54 20.17
CA TRP A 315 -7.16 0.46 19.46
C TRP A 315 -8.17 -0.28 18.58
N ARG A 316 -7.86 -0.40 17.30
CA ARG A 316 -8.73 -1.04 16.31
C ARG A 316 -8.34 -2.51 16.18
N GLY A 317 -9.36 -3.37 16.31
CA GLY A 317 -9.23 -4.81 16.09
C GLY A 317 -9.34 -5.18 14.61
N HIS A 318 -8.87 -6.39 14.28
CA HIS A 318 -9.03 -6.99 12.97
C HIS A 318 -9.18 -8.52 13.09
N PRO A 319 -10.05 -9.18 12.29
CA PRO A 319 -10.28 -10.62 12.37
C PRO A 319 -9.02 -11.49 12.18
N LEU A 320 -8.01 -10.98 11.47
CA LEU A 320 -6.73 -11.65 11.25
C LEU A 320 -5.68 -11.40 12.33
N PHE A 321 -5.95 -10.55 13.32
CA PHE A 321 -4.97 -10.18 14.34
C PHE A 321 -4.40 -11.41 15.05
N VAL A 322 -5.26 -12.35 15.47
CA VAL A 322 -4.84 -13.57 16.18
C VAL A 322 -4.00 -14.47 15.28
N ALA A 323 -4.45 -14.74 14.05
CA ALA A 323 -3.74 -15.63 13.12
C ALA A 323 -2.35 -15.10 12.75
N LEU A 324 -2.24 -13.80 12.47
CA LEU A 324 -0.96 -13.18 12.11
C LEU A 324 -0.02 -13.12 13.31
N THR A 325 -0.53 -12.78 14.50
CA THR A 325 0.27 -12.75 15.73
C THR A 325 0.74 -14.15 16.10
N ALA A 326 -0.10 -15.18 15.97
CA ALA A 326 0.28 -16.57 16.21
C ALA A 326 1.39 -17.03 15.25
N PHE A 327 1.26 -16.72 13.95
CA PHE A 327 2.31 -16.99 12.96
C PHE A 327 3.64 -16.31 13.35
N ASN A 328 3.60 -15.02 13.69
CA ASN A 328 4.80 -14.27 14.09
C ASN A 328 5.43 -14.84 15.37
N ILE A 329 4.64 -15.22 16.37
CA ILE A 329 5.14 -15.87 17.59
C ILE A 329 5.81 -17.20 17.25
N ILE A 330 5.19 -18.04 16.42
CA ILE A 330 5.76 -19.33 16.02
C ILE A 330 7.10 -19.13 15.29
N MET A 331 7.19 -18.17 14.37
CA MET A 331 8.45 -17.85 13.68
C MET A 331 9.54 -17.38 14.66
N ILE A 332 9.20 -16.54 15.63
CA ILE A 332 10.12 -16.09 16.68
C ILE A 332 10.54 -17.27 17.57
N THR A 333 9.62 -18.15 17.94
CA THR A 333 9.94 -19.34 18.73
C THR A 333 10.89 -20.26 17.96
N LEU A 334 10.63 -20.52 16.67
CA LEU A 334 11.52 -21.32 15.82
C LEU A 334 12.90 -20.68 15.69
N PHE A 335 12.98 -19.36 15.57
CA PHE A 335 14.24 -18.62 15.61
C PHE A 335 15.00 -18.81 16.93
N LEU A 336 14.31 -18.78 18.07
CA LEU A 336 14.95 -18.86 19.40
C LEU A 336 15.44 -20.26 19.77
N ILE A 337 14.76 -21.31 19.28
CA ILE A 337 15.12 -22.71 19.58
C ILE A 337 16.10 -23.31 18.57
N ASP A 338 16.25 -22.69 17.39
CA ASP A 338 17.23 -23.12 16.40
C ASP A 338 18.65 -22.82 16.92
N HIS A 339 19.55 -23.80 16.81
CA HIS A 339 20.96 -23.67 17.17
C HIS A 339 21.88 -24.13 16.03
N THR A 340 21.33 -24.35 14.84
CA THR A 340 22.04 -24.94 13.68
C THR A 340 22.77 -23.91 12.82
N TYR A 341 22.67 -22.62 13.16
CA TYR A 341 23.20 -21.55 12.33
C TYR A 341 24.72 -21.36 12.47
N PRO A 342 25.44 -21.09 11.37
CA PRO A 342 26.88 -20.79 11.41
C PRO A 342 27.18 -19.43 12.05
N ARG A 343 26.25 -18.47 11.96
CA ARG A 343 26.30 -17.15 12.58
C ARG A 343 24.90 -16.66 12.90
N ILE A 344 24.70 -16.01 14.04
CA ILE A 344 23.39 -15.47 14.47
C ILE A 344 22.80 -14.44 13.48
N SER A 345 23.63 -13.80 12.66
CA SER A 345 23.17 -12.85 11.64
C SER A 345 22.29 -13.49 10.56
N VAL A 346 22.52 -14.78 10.25
CA VAL A 346 21.78 -15.54 9.24
C VAL A 346 20.30 -15.72 9.62
N PRO A 347 19.97 -16.37 10.76
CA PRO A 347 18.58 -16.56 11.16
C PRO A 347 17.91 -15.24 11.55
N PHE A 348 18.66 -14.24 12.00
CA PHE A 348 18.12 -12.90 12.24
C PHE A 348 17.67 -12.23 10.93
N GLU A 349 18.48 -12.33 9.86
CA GLU A 349 18.10 -11.84 8.55
C GLU A 349 16.91 -12.62 7.97
N GLY A 350 16.91 -13.95 8.10
CA GLY A 350 15.81 -14.81 7.69
C GLY A 350 14.50 -14.47 8.41
N LEU A 351 14.52 -14.37 9.74
CA LEU A 351 13.39 -13.95 10.55
C LEU A 351 12.86 -12.59 10.10
N ARG A 352 13.77 -11.62 9.91
CA ARG A 352 13.43 -10.26 9.47
C ARG A 352 12.70 -10.26 8.13
N VAL A 353 13.16 -11.04 7.16
CA VAL A 353 12.49 -11.15 5.85
C VAL A 353 11.05 -11.64 6.02
N VAL A 354 10.84 -12.66 6.86
CA VAL A 354 9.53 -13.30 7.09
C VAL A 354 8.56 -12.40 7.88
N ILE A 355 8.98 -11.84 9.02
CA ILE A 355 8.06 -11.18 9.96
C ILE A 355 8.05 -9.66 9.85
N GLN A 356 9.17 -8.99 9.52
CA GLN A 356 9.28 -7.52 9.65
C GLN A 356 8.19 -6.82 8.82
N HIS A 357 8.01 -7.26 7.58
CA HIS A 357 7.09 -6.62 6.65
C HIS A 357 5.62 -6.90 6.98
N THR A 358 5.34 -7.94 7.78
CA THR A 358 3.99 -8.16 8.31
C THR A 358 3.57 -7.08 9.29
N PHE A 359 4.51 -6.39 9.96
CA PHE A 359 4.16 -5.41 10.97
C PHE A 359 3.47 -4.16 10.42
N TRP A 360 3.68 -3.85 9.14
CA TRP A 360 2.96 -2.79 8.42
C TRP A 360 1.45 -2.99 8.43
N PHE A 361 0.98 -4.24 8.51
CA PHE A 361 -0.44 -4.57 8.69
C PHE A 361 -1.03 -3.92 9.95
N TYR A 362 -0.35 -4.09 11.09
CA TYR A 362 -0.84 -3.57 12.37
C TYR A 362 -0.88 -2.04 12.34
N LEU A 363 0.15 -1.38 11.79
CA LEU A 363 0.15 0.08 11.62
C LEU A 363 -1.01 0.55 10.73
N ALA A 364 -1.20 -0.10 9.58
CA ALA A 364 -2.26 0.27 8.64
C ALA A 364 -3.66 0.17 9.28
N ILE A 365 -3.93 -0.89 10.05
CA ILE A 365 -5.21 -1.09 10.75
C ILE A 365 -5.52 0.03 11.74
N GLN A 366 -4.51 0.52 12.44
CA GLN A 366 -4.68 1.59 13.41
C GLN A 366 -4.89 2.96 12.76
N LEU A 367 -4.47 3.14 11.52
CA LEU A 367 -4.52 4.44 10.82
C LEU A 367 -5.68 4.58 9.82
N LEU A 368 -6.24 3.45 9.38
CA LEU A 368 -7.40 3.43 8.50
C LEU A 368 -8.68 3.54 9.35
N GLU A 369 -9.41 4.63 9.17
CA GLU A 369 -10.61 4.93 9.97
C GLU A 369 -11.89 4.75 9.17
N ARG A 370 -11.90 5.20 7.92
CA ARG A 370 -13.11 5.30 7.09
C ARG A 370 -13.02 4.43 5.83
N PRO A 371 -14.13 3.82 5.38
CA PRO A 371 -14.18 3.14 4.07
C PRO A 371 -13.77 4.06 2.91
N ALA A 372 -14.19 5.33 2.94
CA ALA A 372 -13.82 6.32 1.92
C ALA A 372 -12.32 6.58 1.85
N GLN A 373 -11.62 6.57 2.99
CA GLN A 373 -10.16 6.71 3.06
C GLN A 373 -9.49 5.50 2.38
N SER A 374 -9.98 4.29 2.66
CA SER A 374 -9.47 3.06 2.05
C SER A 374 -9.66 3.06 0.53
N ARG A 375 -10.83 3.52 0.04
CA ARG A 375 -11.08 3.72 -1.39
C ARG A 375 -10.04 4.65 -2.02
N ARG A 376 -9.71 5.77 -1.39
CA ARG A 376 -8.70 6.72 -1.91
C ARG A 376 -7.31 6.10 -2.01
N PHE A 377 -6.89 5.33 -1.00
CA PHE A 377 -5.62 4.60 -1.05
C PHE A 377 -5.60 3.53 -2.14
N LEU A 378 -6.72 2.83 -2.36
CA LEU A 378 -6.84 1.84 -3.43
C LEU A 378 -6.78 2.47 -4.82
N ILE A 379 -7.42 3.63 -5.03
CA ILE A 379 -7.29 4.38 -6.28
C ILE A 379 -5.85 4.81 -6.48
N PHE A 380 -5.22 5.42 -5.47
CA PHE A 380 -3.82 5.84 -5.55
C PHE A 380 -2.88 4.67 -5.86
N PHE A 381 -3.06 3.54 -5.18
CA PHE A 381 -2.28 2.32 -5.43
C PHE A 381 -2.48 1.77 -6.85
N ALA A 382 -3.73 1.76 -7.35
CA ALA A 382 -4.02 1.35 -8.72
C ALA A 382 -3.40 2.29 -9.75
N LEU A 383 -3.37 3.60 -9.51
CA LEU A 383 -2.72 4.57 -10.38
C LEU A 383 -1.20 4.37 -10.44
N ILE A 384 -0.57 4.14 -9.29
CA ILE A 384 0.87 3.82 -9.22
C ILE A 384 1.16 2.53 -9.98
N ALA A 385 0.40 1.47 -9.75
CA ALA A 385 0.56 0.23 -10.47
C ALA A 385 0.32 0.39 -11.97
N THR A 386 -0.59 1.28 -12.39
CA THR A 386 -0.79 1.62 -13.81
C THR A 386 0.44 2.30 -14.39
N GLY A 387 1.06 3.24 -13.66
CA GLY A 387 2.31 3.88 -14.09
C GLY A 387 3.46 2.89 -14.22
N ILE A 388 3.61 1.98 -13.25
CA ILE A 388 4.59 0.89 -13.28
C ILE A 388 4.34 -0.05 -14.47
N ALA A 389 3.07 -0.39 -14.72
CA ALA A 389 2.66 -1.22 -15.85
C ALA A 389 2.95 -0.53 -17.20
N ALA A 390 2.60 0.74 -17.33
CA ALA A 390 2.85 1.54 -18.53
C ALA A 390 4.36 1.61 -18.82
N PHE A 391 5.18 1.84 -17.80
CA PHE A 391 6.64 1.81 -17.94
C PHE A 391 7.16 0.41 -18.34
N GLY A 392 6.57 -0.67 -17.81
CA GLY A 392 6.90 -2.04 -18.22
C GLY A 392 6.53 -2.35 -19.67
N VAL A 393 5.38 -1.87 -20.14
CA VAL A 393 4.98 -1.98 -21.56
C VAL A 393 5.93 -1.18 -22.45
N TYR A 394 6.25 0.06 -22.06
CA TYR A 394 7.23 0.89 -22.76
C TYR A 394 8.59 0.18 -22.86
N GLN A 395 9.08 -0.38 -21.75
CA GLN A 395 10.31 -1.16 -21.69
C GLN A 395 10.31 -2.34 -22.68
N TYR A 396 9.19 -3.04 -22.81
CA TYR A 396 9.04 -4.13 -23.77
C TYR A 396 9.07 -3.62 -25.22
N ILE A 397 8.40 -2.50 -25.51
CA ILE A 397 8.35 -1.90 -26.86
C ILE A 397 9.74 -1.49 -27.35
N ILE A 398 10.55 -0.87 -26.48
CA ILE A 398 11.92 -0.46 -26.82
C ILE A 398 12.94 -1.62 -26.77
N LYS A 399 12.48 -2.85 -26.50
CA LYS A 399 13.29 -4.08 -26.49
C LYS A 399 14.48 -4.02 -25.53
N VAL A 400 14.28 -3.55 -24.30
CA VAL A 400 15.35 -3.57 -23.28
C VAL A 400 15.83 -5.02 -23.08
N PRO A 401 17.13 -5.32 -23.25
CA PRO A 401 17.64 -6.68 -23.13
C PRO A 401 17.47 -7.19 -21.70
N MET A 402 17.16 -8.48 -21.59
CA MET A 402 17.15 -9.15 -20.29
C MET A 402 18.58 -9.37 -19.77
N PRO A 403 18.77 -9.46 -18.45
CA PRO A 403 20.01 -10.01 -17.87
C PRO A 403 20.35 -11.38 -18.48
N GLU A 404 21.63 -11.62 -18.77
CA GLU A 404 22.10 -12.84 -19.46
C GLU A 404 21.74 -14.13 -18.72
N ASN A 405 21.69 -14.08 -17.38
CA ASN A 405 21.31 -15.20 -16.52
C ASN A 405 19.81 -15.54 -16.55
N TRP A 406 18.97 -14.75 -17.23
CA TRP A 406 17.54 -15.02 -17.40
C TRP A 406 17.19 -15.60 -18.78
N VAL A 407 18.17 -15.65 -19.69
CA VAL A 407 17.96 -16.09 -21.08
C VAL A 407 18.22 -17.59 -21.17
N ASP A 408 17.16 -18.38 -21.29
CA ASP A 408 17.27 -19.77 -21.71
C ASP A 408 17.65 -19.81 -23.19
N LYS A 409 18.79 -20.42 -23.54
CA LYS A 409 19.27 -20.52 -24.94
C LYS A 409 18.31 -21.23 -25.90
N ALA A 410 17.32 -21.95 -25.37
CA ALA A 410 16.27 -22.63 -26.11
C ALA A 410 14.99 -21.79 -26.27
N GLU A 411 14.91 -20.60 -25.67
CA GLU A 411 13.75 -19.72 -25.71
C GLU A 411 13.95 -18.57 -26.72
N SER A 412 12.94 -18.30 -27.56
CA SER A 412 12.97 -17.21 -28.56
C SER A 412 12.76 -15.81 -27.97
N ILE A 413 12.48 -15.70 -26.67
CA ILE A 413 12.18 -14.44 -25.99
C ILE A 413 13.47 -13.78 -25.53
N THR A 414 13.76 -12.60 -26.08
CA THR A 414 14.95 -11.78 -25.73
C THR A 414 14.61 -10.56 -24.86
N THR A 415 13.31 -10.25 -24.71
CA THR A 415 12.82 -9.09 -23.94
C THR A 415 11.62 -9.48 -23.09
N ARG A 416 11.64 -9.10 -21.81
CA ARG A 416 10.51 -9.23 -20.85
C ARG A 416 10.30 -7.92 -20.11
N ALA A 417 9.05 -7.58 -19.79
CA ALA A 417 8.74 -6.44 -18.93
C ALA A 417 9.08 -6.76 -17.46
N PHE A 418 9.96 -5.98 -16.86
CA PHE A 418 10.31 -6.02 -15.43
C PHE A 418 10.15 -4.67 -14.72
N SER A 419 9.99 -3.59 -15.48
CA SER A 419 9.72 -2.22 -15.00
C SER A 419 10.73 -1.75 -13.93
N ILE A 420 10.36 -0.76 -13.12
CA ILE A 420 11.16 -0.30 -11.98
C ILE A 420 11.31 -1.36 -10.88
N VAL A 421 10.51 -2.44 -10.95
CA VAL A 421 10.47 -3.54 -9.97
C VAL A 421 11.64 -4.51 -10.16
N GLN A 422 12.33 -4.47 -11.31
CA GLN A 422 13.53 -5.27 -11.60
C GLN A 422 13.32 -6.79 -11.54
N SER A 423 12.06 -7.26 -11.57
CA SER A 423 11.74 -8.68 -11.71
C SER A 423 10.38 -8.85 -12.39
N PRO A 424 10.29 -9.63 -13.49
CA PRO A 424 9.04 -9.87 -14.19
C PRO A 424 8.03 -10.67 -13.33
N ASN A 425 8.50 -11.52 -12.43
CA ASN A 425 7.64 -12.31 -11.55
C ASN A 425 7.03 -11.45 -10.43
N VAL A 426 7.84 -10.56 -9.85
CA VAL A 426 7.39 -9.61 -8.82
C VAL A 426 6.43 -8.58 -9.44
N LEU A 427 6.78 -8.05 -10.62
CA LEU A 427 5.89 -7.18 -11.39
C LEU A 427 4.57 -7.90 -11.70
N GLY A 428 4.63 -9.13 -12.18
CA GLY A 428 3.45 -9.97 -12.39
C GLY A 428 2.60 -10.06 -11.13
N SER A 429 3.20 -10.36 -9.97
CA SER A 429 2.46 -10.44 -8.70
C SER A 429 1.80 -9.14 -8.28
N LEU A 430 2.44 -7.98 -8.51
CA LEU A 430 1.82 -6.67 -8.31
C LEU A 430 0.58 -6.50 -9.20
N LEU A 431 0.65 -6.94 -10.45
CA LEU A 431 -0.46 -6.88 -11.41
C LEU A 431 -1.58 -7.88 -11.07
N VAL A 432 -1.25 -9.06 -10.52
CA VAL A 432 -2.23 -10.00 -9.94
C VAL A 432 -3.03 -9.30 -8.84
N LEU A 433 -2.35 -8.54 -7.97
CA LEU A 433 -2.98 -7.82 -6.87
C LEU A 433 -3.84 -6.65 -7.35
N THR A 434 -3.36 -5.86 -8.31
CA THR A 434 -3.93 -4.54 -8.65
C THR A 434 -4.91 -4.53 -9.82
N THR A 435 -4.81 -5.47 -10.77
CA THR A 435 -5.75 -5.53 -11.91
C THR A 435 -7.20 -5.76 -11.45
N PRO A 436 -7.49 -6.71 -10.53
CA PRO A 436 -8.85 -6.87 -10.00
C PRO A 436 -9.33 -5.64 -9.22
N ILE A 437 -8.43 -4.87 -8.59
CA ILE A 437 -8.77 -3.60 -7.91
C ILE A 437 -9.22 -2.56 -8.94
N ALA A 438 -8.49 -2.39 -10.04
CA ALA A 438 -8.87 -1.49 -11.13
C ALA A 438 -10.22 -1.88 -11.76
N LEU A 439 -10.50 -3.19 -11.90
CA LEU A 439 -11.83 -3.67 -12.30
C LEU A 439 -12.89 -3.32 -11.25
N GLY A 440 -12.63 -3.55 -9.96
CA GLY A 440 -13.53 -3.15 -8.87
C GLY A 440 -13.88 -1.65 -8.90
N LEU A 441 -12.89 -0.79 -9.17
CA LEU A 441 -13.08 0.65 -9.37
C LEU A 441 -13.94 0.96 -10.60
N THR A 442 -13.74 0.23 -11.71
CA THR A 442 -14.55 0.36 -12.93
C THR A 442 -16.05 0.17 -12.66
N TYR A 443 -16.43 -0.82 -11.83
CA TYR A 443 -17.83 -1.06 -11.46
C TYR A 443 -18.39 -0.06 -10.45
N GLN A 444 -17.52 0.63 -9.70
CA GLN A 444 -17.93 1.66 -8.75
C GLN A 444 -18.05 3.05 -9.39
N SER A 445 -17.46 3.25 -10.56
CA SER A 445 -17.27 4.56 -11.18
C SER A 445 -18.34 4.95 -12.21
N HIS A 446 -18.51 6.26 -12.36
CA HIS A 446 -19.39 6.89 -13.36
C HIS A 446 -18.85 6.77 -14.79
N ARG A 447 -19.66 7.13 -15.80
CA ARG A 447 -19.42 6.84 -17.23
C ARG A 447 -17.97 7.11 -17.71
N TRP A 448 -17.38 8.27 -17.44
CA TRP A 448 -16.02 8.59 -17.87
C TRP A 448 -14.94 7.92 -17.01
N GLN A 449 -15.09 7.96 -15.68
CA GLN A 449 -14.19 7.30 -14.74
C GLN A 449 -14.14 5.78 -14.97
N ARG A 450 -15.26 5.18 -15.37
CA ARG A 450 -15.36 3.77 -15.75
C ARG A 450 -14.43 3.44 -16.91
N TRP A 451 -14.44 4.24 -17.97
CA TRP A 451 -13.52 4.05 -19.10
C TRP A 451 -12.07 4.27 -18.69
N PHE A 452 -11.81 5.24 -17.83
CA PHE A 452 -10.47 5.49 -17.29
C PHE A 452 -9.92 4.28 -16.50
N PHE A 453 -10.67 3.75 -15.52
CA PHE A 453 -10.23 2.59 -14.74
C PHE A 453 -10.20 1.30 -15.57
N LEU A 454 -11.05 1.18 -16.58
CA LEU A 454 -10.98 0.10 -17.55
C LEU A 454 -9.71 0.18 -18.39
N ALA A 455 -9.30 1.39 -18.81
CA ALA A 455 -8.04 1.61 -19.49
C ALA A 455 -6.84 1.29 -18.58
N CYS A 456 -6.88 1.67 -17.29
CA CYS A 456 -5.88 1.27 -16.30
C CYS A 456 -5.76 -0.27 -16.22
N ALA A 457 -6.89 -0.97 -16.09
CA ALA A 457 -6.91 -2.44 -16.07
C ALA A 457 -6.38 -3.03 -17.39
N GLY A 458 -6.68 -2.41 -18.53
CA GLY A 458 -6.15 -2.79 -19.83
C GLY A 458 -4.64 -2.66 -19.94
N VAL A 459 -4.06 -1.55 -19.46
CA VAL A 459 -2.60 -1.34 -19.41
C VAL A 459 -1.94 -2.36 -18.49
N MET A 460 -2.53 -2.64 -17.32
CA MET A 460 -2.03 -3.68 -16.41
C MET A 460 -2.09 -5.07 -17.05
N ALA A 461 -3.17 -5.42 -17.74
CA ALA A 461 -3.31 -6.69 -18.44
C ALA A 461 -2.33 -6.82 -19.61
N ALA A 462 -2.12 -5.75 -20.38
CA ALA A 462 -1.12 -5.72 -21.46
C ALA A 462 0.29 -5.92 -20.90
N CYS A 463 0.64 -5.20 -19.82
CA CYS A 463 1.91 -5.39 -19.13
C CYS A 463 2.07 -6.82 -18.62
N MET A 464 1.02 -7.42 -18.07
CA MET A 464 1.02 -8.80 -17.59
C MET A 464 1.42 -9.78 -18.70
N VAL A 465 0.83 -9.65 -19.88
CA VAL A 465 1.16 -10.51 -21.04
C VAL A 465 2.65 -10.40 -21.36
N VAL A 466 3.19 -9.19 -21.46
CA VAL A 466 4.60 -8.99 -21.84
C VAL A 466 5.61 -9.25 -20.71
N THR A 467 5.16 -9.58 -19.48
CA THR A 467 6.06 -10.10 -18.44
C THR A 467 6.54 -11.53 -18.73
N PHE A 468 5.77 -12.29 -19.52
CA PHE A 468 5.95 -13.74 -19.73
C PHE A 468 6.13 -14.55 -18.44
N SER A 469 5.60 -14.04 -17.31
CA SER A 469 5.61 -14.72 -16.02
C SER A 469 4.40 -15.66 -15.91
N ARG A 470 4.68 -16.95 -16.08
CA ARG A 470 3.67 -18.02 -16.14
C ARG A 470 2.86 -18.15 -14.85
N GLY A 471 3.56 -18.08 -13.71
CA GLY A 471 2.94 -18.09 -12.40
C GLY A 471 2.01 -16.90 -12.21
N ALA A 472 2.42 -15.72 -12.70
CA ALA A 472 1.61 -14.51 -12.61
C ALA A 472 0.40 -14.54 -13.55
N TRP A 473 0.53 -15.11 -14.76
CA TRP A 473 -0.61 -15.34 -15.67
C TRP A 473 -1.66 -16.23 -15.03
N LEU A 474 -1.24 -17.34 -14.40
CA LEU A 474 -2.14 -18.24 -13.69
C LEU A 474 -2.78 -17.54 -12.48
N GLY A 475 -1.98 -16.84 -11.66
CA GLY A 475 -2.46 -16.10 -10.50
C GLY A 475 -3.50 -15.04 -10.86
N LEU A 476 -3.26 -14.27 -11.94
CA LEU A 476 -4.22 -13.28 -12.44
C LEU A 476 -5.45 -13.95 -13.03
N GLY A 477 -5.29 -15.02 -13.82
CA GLY A 477 -6.41 -15.78 -14.36
C GLY A 477 -7.36 -16.24 -13.26
N ILE A 478 -6.83 -16.83 -12.18
CA ILE A 478 -7.63 -17.23 -11.02
C ILE A 478 -8.28 -16.02 -10.35
N ALA A 479 -7.54 -14.93 -10.12
CA ALA A 479 -8.10 -13.72 -9.52
C ALA A 479 -9.26 -13.12 -10.34
N ILE A 480 -9.14 -13.09 -11.67
CA ILE A 480 -10.18 -12.59 -12.58
C ILE A 480 -11.38 -13.53 -12.63
N VAL A 481 -11.16 -14.84 -12.63
CA VAL A 481 -12.25 -15.83 -12.53
C VAL A 481 -13.01 -15.64 -11.23
N LEU A 482 -12.32 -15.55 -10.08
CA LEU A 482 -12.95 -15.29 -8.78
C LEU A 482 -13.72 -13.96 -8.78
N PHE A 483 -13.13 -12.90 -9.33
CA PHE A 483 -13.81 -11.60 -9.45
C PHE A 483 -15.06 -11.71 -10.31
N SER A 484 -14.99 -12.43 -11.42
CA SER A 484 -16.12 -12.68 -12.32
C SER A 484 -17.25 -13.45 -11.64
N LEU A 485 -16.91 -14.45 -10.82
CA LEU A 485 -17.89 -15.21 -10.04
C LEU A 485 -18.58 -14.35 -8.97
N LEU A 486 -17.87 -13.39 -8.38
CA LEU A 486 -18.40 -12.50 -7.33
C LEU A 486 -19.16 -11.29 -7.87
N GLN A 487 -18.82 -10.80 -9.07
CA GLN A 487 -19.28 -9.50 -9.57
C GLN A 487 -19.99 -9.56 -10.94
N ASP A 488 -19.34 -10.06 -11.99
CA ASP A 488 -19.92 -10.16 -13.34
C ASP A 488 -19.37 -11.37 -14.10
N ARG A 489 -20.24 -12.36 -14.34
CA ARG A 489 -19.89 -13.65 -14.96
C ARG A 489 -19.55 -13.54 -16.44
N ARG A 490 -19.90 -12.43 -17.10
CA ARG A 490 -19.58 -12.21 -18.52
C ARG A 490 -18.08 -12.05 -18.73
N ILE A 491 -17.33 -11.67 -17.69
CA ILE A 491 -15.87 -11.56 -17.75
C ILE A 491 -15.22 -12.93 -18.04
N ILE A 492 -15.80 -14.05 -17.58
CA ILE A 492 -15.31 -15.40 -17.93
C ILE A 492 -15.31 -15.60 -19.44
N ALA A 493 -16.39 -15.23 -20.13
CA ALA A 493 -16.47 -15.37 -21.58
C ALA A 493 -15.39 -14.51 -22.28
N ILE A 494 -15.17 -13.28 -21.81
CA ILE A 494 -14.10 -12.40 -22.33
C ILE A 494 -12.73 -13.02 -22.11
N LEU A 495 -12.48 -13.59 -20.93
CA LEU A 495 -11.21 -14.23 -20.59
C LEU A 495 -10.96 -15.48 -21.45
N LEU A 496 -11.98 -16.31 -21.70
CA LEU A 496 -11.88 -17.48 -22.59
C LEU A 496 -11.63 -17.09 -24.04
N ILE A 497 -12.33 -16.07 -24.55
CA ILE A 497 -12.10 -15.53 -25.90
C ILE A 497 -10.68 -14.96 -26.00
N GLY A 498 -10.24 -14.20 -24.99
CA GLY A 498 -8.89 -13.66 -24.92
C GLY A 498 -7.83 -14.77 -24.92
N ALA A 499 -8.01 -15.82 -24.12
CA ALA A 499 -7.09 -16.96 -24.07
C ALA A 499 -6.98 -17.70 -25.41
N LEU A 500 -8.07 -17.75 -26.19
CA LEU A 500 -8.09 -18.38 -27.52
C LEU A 500 -7.45 -17.49 -28.60
N LEU A 501 -7.76 -16.19 -28.60
CA LEU A 501 -7.33 -15.25 -29.65
C LEU A 501 -5.93 -14.68 -29.43
N LEU A 502 -5.49 -14.55 -28.17
CA LEU A 502 -4.23 -13.90 -27.84
C LEU A 502 -3.00 -14.61 -28.44
N PRO A 503 -2.89 -15.96 -28.42
CA PRO A 503 -1.78 -16.65 -29.09
C PRO A 503 -1.75 -16.38 -30.61
N ALA A 504 -2.91 -16.28 -31.26
CA ALA A 504 -3.01 -15.97 -32.69
C ALA A 504 -2.60 -14.52 -32.99
N ALA A 505 -2.92 -13.58 -32.08
CA ALA A 505 -2.60 -12.16 -32.25
C ALA A 505 -1.16 -11.79 -31.84
N ALA A 506 -0.51 -12.61 -30.99
CA ALA A 506 0.83 -12.36 -30.46
C ALA A 506 1.70 -13.62 -30.58
N PRO A 507 2.51 -13.76 -31.66
CA PRO A 507 3.33 -14.95 -31.89
C PRO A 507 4.27 -15.30 -30.72
N SER A 508 4.83 -14.29 -30.04
CA SER A 508 5.67 -14.51 -28.85
C SER A 508 4.93 -15.18 -27.69
N VAL A 509 3.62 -14.96 -27.56
CA VAL A 509 2.77 -15.67 -26.58
C VAL A 509 2.53 -17.10 -27.05
N ALA A 510 2.28 -17.33 -28.33
CA ALA A 510 2.14 -18.67 -28.88
C ALA A 510 3.42 -19.50 -28.71
N ASP A 511 4.59 -18.92 -29.03
CA ASP A 511 5.91 -19.54 -28.83
C ASP A 511 6.14 -19.89 -27.36
N ARG A 512 5.75 -18.98 -26.44
CA ARG A 512 5.86 -19.26 -25.01
C ARG A 512 4.97 -20.43 -24.60
N VAL A 513 3.72 -20.46 -25.07
CA VAL A 513 2.78 -21.54 -24.74
C VAL A 513 3.23 -22.88 -25.33
N SER A 514 3.71 -22.89 -26.58
CA SER A 514 4.22 -24.10 -27.24
C SER A 514 5.48 -24.63 -26.55
N TYR A 515 6.40 -23.75 -26.14
CA TYR A 515 7.57 -24.14 -25.35
C TYR A 515 7.18 -24.84 -24.04
N LEU A 516 6.13 -24.38 -23.35
CA LEU A 516 5.67 -25.02 -22.10
C LEU A 516 5.14 -26.43 -22.25
N LEU A 517 4.68 -26.78 -23.46
CA LEU A 517 4.22 -28.12 -23.78
C LEU A 517 5.33 -28.98 -24.40
N SER A 518 6.52 -28.42 -24.61
CA SER A 518 7.63 -29.10 -25.28
C SER A 518 8.37 -30.08 -24.36
N PRO A 519 8.89 -31.20 -24.87
CA PRO A 519 9.77 -32.10 -24.12
C PRO A 519 11.03 -31.40 -23.60
N SER A 520 11.58 -30.44 -24.35
CA SER A 520 12.72 -29.62 -23.94
C SER A 520 12.45 -28.84 -22.65
N TYR A 521 11.23 -28.32 -22.47
CA TYR A 521 10.86 -27.64 -21.24
C TYR A 521 10.79 -28.59 -20.04
N PHE A 522 10.24 -29.79 -20.21
CA PHE A 522 10.23 -30.79 -19.15
C PHE A 522 11.65 -31.22 -18.77
N ALA A 523 12.52 -31.43 -19.75
CA ALA A 523 13.92 -31.77 -19.53
C ALA A 523 14.72 -30.64 -18.84
N SER A 524 14.51 -29.38 -19.24
CA SER A 524 15.12 -28.20 -18.61
C SER A 524 14.58 -27.99 -17.18
N SER A 525 13.27 -28.15 -16.98
CA SER A 525 12.65 -28.02 -15.66
C SER A 525 13.12 -29.07 -14.65
N ALA A 526 13.47 -30.26 -15.14
CA ALA A 526 13.99 -31.40 -14.38
C ALA A 526 15.54 -31.47 -14.30
N LYS A 527 16.27 -30.52 -14.90
CA LYS A 527 17.74 -30.41 -14.79
C LYS A 527 18.13 -28.99 -14.41
N GLY A 528 18.38 -28.75 -13.13
CA GLY A 528 18.72 -27.44 -12.56
C GLY A 528 17.56 -26.43 -12.54
N GLY A 529 16.37 -26.84 -12.99
CA GLY A 529 15.15 -26.03 -13.07
C GLY A 529 14.33 -26.05 -11.79
N ARG A 530 13.02 -25.78 -11.91
CA ARG A 530 12.09 -25.66 -10.77
C ARG A 530 11.90 -26.97 -10.01
N ILE A 531 11.80 -28.09 -10.74
CA ILE A 531 11.51 -29.40 -10.14
C ILE A 531 12.67 -29.81 -9.23
N ASP A 532 13.92 -29.60 -9.66
CA ASP A 532 15.09 -29.91 -8.85
C ASP A 532 15.17 -29.06 -7.58
N ARG A 533 14.86 -27.76 -7.67
CA ARG A 533 14.84 -26.87 -6.50
C ARG A 533 13.74 -27.27 -5.52
N TRP A 534 12.59 -27.71 -6.02
CA TRP A 534 11.50 -28.20 -5.18
C TRP A 534 11.85 -29.55 -4.53
N ASN A 535 12.49 -30.46 -5.27
CA ASN A 535 12.97 -31.73 -4.72
C ASN A 535 14.03 -31.50 -3.64
N LEU A 536 14.95 -30.56 -3.84
CA LEU A 536 15.92 -30.17 -2.81
C LEU A 536 15.23 -29.59 -1.57
N ALA A 537 14.21 -28.75 -1.75
CA ALA A 537 13.41 -28.25 -0.62
C ALA A 537 12.74 -29.40 0.15
N LEU A 538 12.15 -30.37 -0.57
CA LEU A 538 11.53 -31.56 0.03
C LEU A 538 12.55 -32.44 0.74
N GLU A 539 13.76 -32.60 0.20
CA GLU A 539 14.86 -33.31 0.86
C GLU A 539 15.21 -32.67 2.21
N LYS A 540 15.26 -31.32 2.28
CA LYS A 540 15.49 -30.59 3.54
C LYS A 540 14.35 -30.79 4.53
N VAL A 541 13.10 -30.81 4.05
CA VAL A 541 11.94 -31.15 4.90
C VAL A 541 12.06 -32.58 5.41
N GLN A 542 12.47 -33.55 4.59
CA GLN A 542 12.63 -34.94 5.02
C GLN A 542 13.76 -35.11 6.05
N GLN A 543 14.84 -34.35 5.91
CA GLN A 543 15.96 -34.35 6.87
C GLN A 543 15.57 -33.73 8.22
N HIS A 544 14.79 -32.65 8.22
CA HIS A 544 14.35 -31.95 9.43
C HIS A 544 12.84 -31.64 9.43
N PRO A 545 11.97 -32.65 9.62
CA PRO A 545 10.53 -32.50 9.34
C PRO A 545 9.80 -31.48 10.21
N MET A 546 10.16 -31.35 11.49
CA MET A 546 9.37 -30.53 12.41
C MET A 546 9.77 -29.05 12.38
N THR A 547 11.07 -28.77 12.42
CA THR A 547 11.63 -27.42 12.59
C THR A 547 12.42 -26.91 11.39
N GLY A 548 12.66 -27.75 10.38
CA GLY A 548 13.46 -27.38 9.21
C GLY A 548 14.95 -27.20 9.53
N ILE A 549 15.68 -26.67 8.55
CA ILE A 549 17.13 -26.41 8.66
C ILE A 549 17.47 -25.01 9.19
N GLY A 550 16.47 -24.23 9.61
CA GLY A 550 16.66 -22.89 10.17
C GLY A 550 16.31 -21.76 9.20
N LEU A 551 15.85 -20.64 9.77
CA LEU A 551 15.46 -19.45 9.04
C LEU A 551 16.65 -18.83 8.28
N GLY A 552 16.42 -18.40 7.05
CA GLY A 552 17.45 -17.75 6.24
C GLY A 552 18.55 -18.68 5.74
N GLN A 553 18.40 -20.00 5.89
CA GLN A 553 19.39 -20.98 5.44
C GLN A 553 19.08 -21.61 4.06
N PHE A 554 17.90 -21.36 3.49
CA PHE A 554 17.51 -21.95 2.20
C PHE A 554 16.49 -21.15 1.38
N GLY A 555 16.61 -21.17 0.05
CA GLY A 555 15.50 -20.91 -0.86
C GLY A 555 15.07 -19.45 -1.02
N GLY A 556 15.72 -18.50 -0.33
CA GLY A 556 15.37 -17.08 -0.33
C GLY A 556 16.58 -16.15 -0.32
N ALA A 557 16.32 -14.85 -0.35
CA ALA A 557 17.34 -13.81 -0.51
C ALA A 557 18.31 -13.77 0.69
N ALA A 558 17.83 -14.09 1.89
CA ALA A 558 18.67 -14.20 3.08
C ALA A 558 19.72 -15.34 2.93
N ALA A 559 19.31 -16.49 2.40
CA ALA A 559 20.20 -17.63 2.19
C ALA A 559 21.24 -17.36 1.11
N GLU A 560 20.85 -16.67 0.03
CA GLU A 560 21.76 -16.31 -1.06
C GLU A 560 22.85 -15.33 -0.61
N ARG A 561 22.50 -14.31 0.17
CA ARG A 561 23.50 -13.36 0.73
C ARG A 561 24.47 -14.02 1.69
N ASN A 562 24.02 -15.08 2.36
CA ASN A 562 24.80 -15.82 3.35
C ASN A 562 25.35 -17.14 2.80
N ALA A 563 25.33 -17.34 1.46
CA ALA A 563 25.69 -18.60 0.81
C ALA A 563 27.09 -19.11 1.18
N ILE A 564 28.03 -18.19 1.44
CA ILE A 564 29.42 -18.49 1.84
C ILE A 564 29.52 -19.31 3.15
N TYR A 565 28.49 -19.27 3.99
CA TYR A 565 28.49 -19.97 5.28
C TYR A 565 27.92 -21.39 5.19
N PHE A 566 27.48 -21.84 4.01
CA PHE A 566 26.80 -23.11 3.84
C PHE A 566 27.59 -24.05 2.92
N SER A 567 27.62 -25.34 3.28
CA SER A 567 28.17 -26.41 2.45
C SER A 567 27.16 -26.94 1.43
N HIS A 568 25.88 -26.59 1.57
CA HIS A 568 24.80 -26.94 0.64
C HIS A 568 24.47 -25.80 -0.33
N LYS A 569 23.79 -26.15 -1.43
CA LYS A 569 23.27 -25.17 -2.38
C LYS A 569 22.04 -24.44 -1.79
N THR A 570 22.06 -23.11 -1.79
CA THR A 570 20.99 -22.26 -1.25
C THR A 570 19.91 -21.85 -2.26
N LEU A 571 20.04 -22.30 -3.52
CA LEU A 571 19.25 -21.97 -4.71
C LEU A 571 17.86 -21.37 -4.43
N TYR A 572 17.56 -20.24 -5.07
CA TYR A 572 16.26 -19.58 -4.97
C TYR A 572 15.12 -20.54 -5.31
N THR A 573 14.24 -20.80 -4.34
CA THR A 573 13.14 -21.75 -4.50
C THR A 573 11.96 -21.00 -5.09
N ASP A 574 11.52 -21.37 -6.30
CA ASP A 574 10.36 -20.78 -6.96
C ASP A 574 9.03 -21.30 -6.35
N ASN A 575 8.91 -21.28 -5.01
CA ASN A 575 7.74 -21.67 -4.21
C ASN A 575 7.97 -21.24 -2.76
N TYR A 576 7.23 -20.22 -2.29
CA TYR A 576 7.39 -19.72 -0.92
C TYR A 576 7.00 -20.76 0.14
N TYR A 577 5.99 -21.59 -0.12
CA TYR A 577 5.53 -22.60 0.84
C TYR A 577 6.57 -23.70 1.06
N LEU A 578 7.17 -24.22 -0.02
CA LEU A 578 8.26 -25.21 0.08
C LEU A 578 9.51 -24.60 0.71
N LYS A 579 9.80 -23.33 0.40
CA LYS A 579 10.88 -22.59 1.07
C LYS A 579 10.65 -22.51 2.58
N THR A 580 9.47 -22.07 3.00
CA THR A 580 9.10 -22.02 4.43
C THR A 580 9.18 -23.42 5.05
N ALA A 581 8.68 -24.46 4.38
CA ALA A 581 8.76 -25.83 4.89
C ALA A 581 10.21 -26.28 5.07
N ALA A 582 11.11 -26.00 4.13
CA ALA A 582 12.52 -26.36 4.25
C ALA A 582 13.20 -25.62 5.42
N GLU A 583 12.94 -24.34 5.61
CA GLU A 583 13.55 -23.53 6.68
C GLU A 583 12.95 -23.79 8.07
N THR A 584 11.65 -24.05 8.16
CA THR A 584 10.89 -24.04 9.42
C THR A 584 10.12 -25.32 9.71
N GLY A 585 10.25 -26.32 8.84
CA GLY A 585 9.56 -27.60 8.93
C GLY A 585 8.05 -27.49 8.78
N LEU A 586 7.37 -28.57 9.15
CA LEU A 586 5.92 -28.67 9.12
C LEU A 586 5.26 -27.69 10.11
N VAL A 587 5.91 -27.38 11.23
CA VAL A 587 5.38 -26.41 12.22
C VAL A 587 5.22 -25.03 11.58
N GLY A 588 6.29 -24.53 10.95
CA GLY A 588 6.22 -23.24 10.28
C GLY A 588 5.32 -23.27 9.04
N LEU A 589 5.37 -24.34 8.23
CA LEU A 589 4.48 -24.51 7.08
C LEU A 589 3.00 -24.46 7.48
N PHE A 590 2.57 -25.26 8.47
CA PHE A 590 1.17 -25.28 8.89
C PHE A 590 0.73 -23.97 9.53
N SER A 591 1.62 -23.27 10.24
CA SER A 591 1.33 -21.93 10.74
C SER A 591 1.09 -20.93 9.60
N LEU A 592 1.90 -20.99 8.53
CA LEU A 592 1.74 -20.16 7.33
C LEU A 592 0.45 -20.51 6.59
N LEU A 593 0.17 -21.80 6.37
CA LEU A 593 -1.05 -22.26 5.71
C LEU A 593 -2.31 -21.85 6.51
N GLY A 594 -2.25 -21.93 7.84
CA GLY A 594 -3.31 -21.42 8.72
C GLY A 594 -3.55 -19.92 8.56
N LEU A 595 -2.47 -19.12 8.50
CA LEU A 595 -2.55 -17.68 8.25
C LEU A 595 -3.12 -17.35 6.87
N ILE A 596 -2.66 -18.04 5.82
CA ILE A 596 -3.16 -17.85 4.45
C ILE A 596 -4.63 -18.27 4.36
N LEU A 597 -5.01 -19.39 4.94
CA LEU A 597 -6.41 -19.83 4.97
C LEU A 597 -7.29 -18.82 5.72
N ALA A 598 -6.85 -18.32 6.87
CA ALA A 598 -7.55 -17.26 7.60
C ALA A 598 -7.71 -16.00 6.73
N THR A 599 -6.67 -15.62 6.00
CA THR A 599 -6.65 -14.46 5.10
C THR A 599 -7.60 -14.65 3.91
N ILE A 600 -7.63 -15.83 3.28
CA ILE A 600 -8.58 -16.18 2.21
C ILE A 600 -10.01 -16.12 2.75
N ARG A 601 -10.25 -16.72 3.92
CA ARG A 601 -11.57 -16.73 4.57
C ARG A 601 -12.06 -15.32 4.87
N PHE A 602 -11.18 -14.49 5.44
CA PHE A 602 -11.44 -13.07 5.68
C PHE A 602 -11.73 -12.30 4.39
N SER A 603 -10.97 -12.57 3.33
CA SER A 603 -11.09 -11.87 2.05
C SER A 603 -12.43 -12.17 1.38
N ILE A 604 -12.83 -13.44 1.32
CA ILE A 604 -14.12 -13.86 0.77
C ILE A 604 -15.27 -13.32 1.63
N GLY A 605 -15.20 -13.49 2.95
CA GLY A 605 -16.22 -12.97 3.87
C GLY A 605 -16.41 -11.46 3.72
N SER A 606 -15.32 -10.69 3.59
CA SER A 606 -15.34 -9.24 3.38
C SER A 606 -15.94 -8.86 2.02
N ALA A 607 -15.58 -9.56 0.94
CA ALA A 607 -16.16 -9.32 -0.39
C ALA A 607 -17.68 -9.57 -0.43
N LEU A 608 -18.19 -10.51 0.37
CA LEU A 608 -19.60 -10.84 0.44
C LEU A 608 -20.42 -9.90 1.35
N HIS A 609 -19.83 -9.40 2.43
CA HIS A 609 -20.54 -8.66 3.49
C HIS A 609 -20.27 -7.14 3.50
N THR A 610 -19.39 -6.63 2.64
CA THR A 610 -19.17 -5.18 2.50
C THR A 610 -20.41 -4.49 1.93
N ALA A 611 -20.64 -3.23 2.34
CA ALA A 611 -21.75 -2.42 1.86
C ALA A 611 -21.81 -2.38 0.32
N ARG A 612 -23.03 -2.39 -0.24
CA ARG A 612 -23.29 -2.52 -1.70
C ARG A 612 -22.44 -1.56 -2.53
N ARG A 613 -22.25 -0.33 -2.05
CA ARG A 613 -21.43 0.72 -2.70
C ARG A 613 -19.95 0.37 -2.85
N TYR A 614 -19.36 -0.33 -1.89
CA TYR A 614 -17.94 -0.72 -1.91
C TYR A 614 -17.71 -2.17 -2.30
N ARG A 615 -18.78 -2.94 -2.51
CA ARG A 615 -18.73 -4.38 -2.78
C ARG A 615 -17.88 -4.76 -4.01
N PRO A 616 -17.98 -4.09 -5.18
CA PRO A 616 -17.14 -4.43 -6.32
C PRO A 616 -15.65 -4.20 -6.04
N LEU A 617 -15.33 -3.10 -5.32
CA LEU A 617 -13.96 -2.80 -4.92
C LEU A 617 -13.43 -3.82 -3.90
N ALA A 618 -14.24 -4.19 -2.91
CA ALA A 618 -13.89 -5.22 -1.94
C ALA A 618 -13.67 -6.59 -2.60
N ALA A 619 -14.50 -6.96 -3.59
CA ALA A 619 -14.31 -8.16 -4.40
C ALA A 619 -12.99 -8.09 -5.19
N GLY A 620 -12.66 -6.95 -5.79
CA GLY A 620 -11.38 -6.73 -6.47
C GLY A 620 -10.19 -6.97 -5.56
N VAL A 621 -10.16 -6.30 -4.40
CA VAL A 621 -9.07 -6.45 -3.41
C VAL A 621 -8.97 -7.90 -2.92
N ALA A 622 -10.10 -8.53 -2.56
CA ALA A 622 -10.13 -9.91 -2.10
C ALA A 622 -9.57 -10.89 -3.14
N CYS A 623 -9.97 -10.74 -4.41
CA CYS A 623 -9.51 -11.60 -5.49
C CYS A 623 -8.01 -11.42 -5.78
N GLY A 624 -7.51 -10.18 -5.72
CA GLY A 624 -6.07 -9.91 -5.86
C GLY A 624 -5.25 -10.54 -4.73
N ILE A 625 -5.71 -10.45 -3.48
CA ILE A 625 -5.08 -11.12 -2.32
C ILE A 625 -5.02 -12.64 -2.53
N ILE A 626 -6.15 -13.26 -2.92
CA ILE A 626 -6.20 -14.71 -3.17
C ILE A 626 -5.27 -15.09 -4.33
N GLY A 627 -5.26 -14.31 -5.41
CA GLY A 627 -4.38 -14.52 -6.56
C GLY A 627 -2.90 -14.50 -6.18
N VAL A 628 -2.47 -13.54 -5.36
CA VAL A 628 -1.08 -13.46 -4.88
C VAL A 628 -0.73 -14.62 -3.95
N ALA A 629 -1.65 -15.03 -3.07
CA ALA A 629 -1.43 -16.20 -2.22
C ALA A 629 -1.20 -17.46 -3.07
N LEU A 630 -2.04 -17.69 -4.09
CA LEU A 630 -1.88 -18.83 -5.00
C LEU A 630 -0.61 -18.71 -5.87
N HIS A 631 -0.24 -17.50 -6.29
CA HIS A 631 0.99 -17.27 -7.04
C HIS A 631 2.25 -17.67 -6.25
N ASN A 632 2.24 -17.52 -4.92
CA ASN A 632 3.35 -17.97 -4.05
C ASN A 632 3.55 -19.51 -4.02
N ALA A 633 2.62 -20.30 -4.59
CA ALA A 633 2.82 -21.74 -4.76
C ALA A 633 3.77 -22.09 -5.92
N VAL A 634 4.03 -21.13 -6.81
CA VAL A 634 4.89 -21.33 -7.98
C VAL A 634 5.93 -20.21 -8.14
N GLU A 635 6.08 -19.38 -7.11
CA GLU A 635 7.01 -18.27 -7.06
C GLU A 635 7.30 -17.90 -5.60
N ASN A 636 8.39 -17.20 -5.35
CA ASN A 636 8.75 -16.75 -4.00
C ASN A 636 8.73 -15.22 -3.89
N VAL A 637 7.54 -14.64 -4.06
CA VAL A 637 7.35 -13.17 -4.07
C VAL A 637 7.27 -12.58 -2.67
N PHE A 638 7.02 -13.37 -1.63
CA PHE A 638 7.03 -12.91 -0.23
C PHE A 638 8.44 -12.73 0.34
N GLU A 639 9.50 -13.05 -0.38
CA GLU A 639 10.85 -12.58 -0.07
C GLU A 639 11.08 -11.10 -0.42
N VAL A 640 10.18 -10.52 -1.24
CA VAL A 640 10.33 -9.14 -1.71
C VAL A 640 9.53 -8.20 -0.80
N PRO A 641 10.20 -7.28 -0.06
CA PRO A 641 9.55 -6.36 0.88
C PRO A 641 8.32 -5.65 0.32
N MET A 642 8.46 -5.09 -0.88
CA MET A 642 7.38 -4.40 -1.59
C MET A 642 6.10 -5.24 -1.68
N MET A 643 6.22 -6.52 -2.03
CA MET A 643 5.07 -7.39 -2.22
C MET A 643 4.41 -7.77 -0.91
N VAL A 644 5.20 -8.07 0.13
CA VAL A 644 4.66 -8.37 1.47
C VAL A 644 3.93 -7.15 2.05
N ILE A 645 4.55 -5.96 1.94
CA ILE A 645 3.96 -4.70 2.37
C ILE A 645 2.64 -4.44 1.61
N SER A 646 2.66 -4.55 0.28
CA SER A 646 1.49 -4.31 -0.57
C SER A 646 0.35 -5.30 -0.27
N PHE A 647 0.68 -6.58 -0.07
CA PHE A 647 -0.26 -7.63 0.27
C PHE A 647 -0.97 -7.33 1.58
N TRP A 648 -0.21 -7.12 2.66
CA TRP A 648 -0.79 -6.84 3.98
C TRP A 648 -1.48 -5.48 4.06
N PHE A 649 -1.01 -4.48 3.31
CA PHE A 649 -1.69 -3.20 3.19
C PHE A 649 -3.05 -3.36 2.52
N CYS A 650 -3.15 -4.15 1.45
CA CYS A 650 -4.43 -4.47 0.81
C CYS A 650 -5.38 -5.24 1.74
N VAL A 651 -4.86 -6.17 2.55
CA VAL A 651 -5.66 -6.87 3.58
C VAL A 651 -6.22 -5.88 4.60
N ALA A 652 -5.41 -4.92 5.08
CA ALA A 652 -5.85 -3.89 6.00
C ALA A 652 -6.91 -2.94 5.38
N LEU A 653 -6.71 -2.53 4.12
CA LEU A 653 -7.66 -1.72 3.35
C LEU A 653 -9.00 -2.45 3.15
N LEU A 654 -8.97 -3.76 2.87
CA LEU A 654 -10.18 -4.57 2.74
C LEU A 654 -10.98 -4.61 4.04
N GLY A 655 -10.30 -4.76 5.19
CA GLY A 655 -10.94 -4.68 6.50
C GLY A 655 -11.59 -3.33 6.75
N ALA A 656 -10.88 -2.24 6.43
CA ALA A 656 -11.40 -0.89 6.60
C ALA A 656 -12.54 -0.54 5.62
N LEU A 657 -12.62 -1.15 4.44
CA LEU A 657 -13.80 -1.07 3.55
C LEU A 657 -15.02 -1.78 4.13
N ARG A 658 -14.80 -2.91 4.82
CA ARG A 658 -15.88 -3.71 5.42
C ARG A 658 -16.41 -3.10 6.70
N ARG A 659 -15.59 -2.41 7.51
CA ARG A 659 -16.02 -1.78 8.75
C ARG A 659 -17.27 -0.94 8.46
N ARG A 660 -18.37 -1.27 9.13
CA ARG A 660 -19.54 -0.39 9.16
C ARG A 660 -19.03 0.91 9.75
N GLY A 661 -19.27 2.04 9.09
CA GLY A 661 -19.12 3.30 9.79
C GLY A 661 -19.92 3.17 11.07
N GLU A 662 -19.28 3.39 12.21
CA GLU A 662 -20.01 3.91 13.36
C GLU A 662 -20.51 5.28 12.86
N GLU A 663 -21.68 5.29 12.22
CA GLU A 663 -22.46 6.51 12.00
C GLU A 663 -23.00 6.99 13.34
#